data_AF-S9NYB7-F1
#
_entry.id   AF-S9NYB7-F1
#
_cell.length_a   1.000
_cell.length_b   1.000
_cell.length_c   1.000
_cell.angle_alpha   90.00
_cell.angle_beta   90.00
_cell.angle_gamma   90.00
#
_symmetry.space_group_name_H-M   'P 1'
#
loop_
_entity.id
_entity.type
_entity.pdbx_description
1 polymer ?
#
loop_
_entity_poly.entity_id
_entity_poly.type
_entity_poly.pdbx_seq_one_letter_code
_entity_poly.pdbx_strand_id
1 'polypeptide(L)'
;MNIETRRLRRYLKGPILIALAALEASCGPAVLDDTWLQELAERESAATVAAVDHQPFKVLTYNVRQVNADDTGLYAWTQRSPGVIKLISTRNPDLFGVQEASAAAIQNDLINAFQATYGYYKPGNGSPKMIFYRRSRFQLAAGTDVQGYFSIPNPYATSDACHPNASGRTASWIKLDDTLTGRQYFVVNSHPAHAVACGLAREKNAEQIRAIITQKALGRSVIVFGDFNSDPQHPSSTNDDSISLLESGGSPALFRSERHTGATTEDTATFNSAWKSPATNSNRLDYIFVSGGDMTTSDYVVDRSTYNGISPSDHFAVMATVRPAVFQPGSTVDAHGTGSSASTRFYFADVTGDGCADKIAWNPTLLNGATQVFRSTCNGAFDAGVVNDNGGSASDATTFYFADVNGDACADKIYWNPTFDTGHTRVYLSNCDGTFRWTNSNDNGTSESSATRFYFADLTGDKCADKIYWNPTFDSGHARVYLSNCDGTFVWSNSNTDAGSSQNSEAHFSFADVTGDGRADKILWDPAAESGRTRIYASNGNGTFTLLSAHTAGTSGVPETRLYFTDVNGDGHADKLFWRPDYREGRLQIYLGSATGFAGAPLMDNTGWSQSANTQFFFADLDGSGAADKVYWNHAATDSNSRAYLSRY
;
A
#
# COMPACT_ATOMS: atom_id res chain seq x y z
N MET A 1 8.87 17.68 -43.02
CA MET A 1 8.46 18.10 -41.65
C MET A 1 6.94 17.96 -41.57
N ASN A 2 6.45 16.91 -40.90
CA ASN A 2 5.03 16.55 -40.93
C ASN A 2 4.18 17.28 -39.88
N ILE A 3 2.86 17.17 -40.01
CA ILE A 3 1.89 17.86 -39.15
C ILE A 3 1.92 17.30 -37.71
N GLU A 4 2.30 16.04 -37.53
CA GLU A 4 2.37 15.37 -36.21
C GLU A 4 3.52 15.87 -35.35
N THR A 5 4.65 16.25 -35.94
CA THR A 5 5.79 16.87 -35.24
C THR A 5 5.43 18.21 -34.56
N ARG A 6 4.26 18.81 -34.90
CA ARG A 6 3.69 19.98 -34.21
C ARG A 6 2.72 19.65 -33.07
N ARG A 7 2.27 18.39 -32.91
CA ARG A 7 1.45 17.95 -31.78
C ARG A 7 2.29 17.61 -30.55
N LEU A 8 3.35 16.82 -30.72
CA LEU A 8 4.28 16.42 -29.64
C LEU A 8 4.87 17.63 -28.87
N ARG A 9 5.22 18.71 -29.58
CA ARG A 9 5.71 19.98 -29.00
C ARG A 9 4.70 20.73 -28.09
N ARG A 10 3.50 20.21 -27.83
CA ARG A 10 2.57 20.74 -26.81
C ARG A 10 2.61 20.04 -25.45
N TYR A 11 3.19 18.83 -25.38
CA TYR A 11 3.25 18.04 -24.15
C TYR A 11 4.58 18.21 -23.42
N LEU A 12 5.68 18.25 -24.17
CA LEU A 12 7.02 18.53 -23.63
C LEU A 12 7.09 19.94 -22.97
N LYS A 13 7.57 19.99 -21.72
CA LYS A 13 7.89 21.22 -20.98
C LYS A 13 9.29 21.14 -20.38
N GLY A 14 9.93 22.30 -20.20
CA GLY A 14 11.20 22.40 -19.47
C GLY A 14 12.43 21.97 -20.28
N PRO A 15 13.47 21.41 -19.63
CA PRO A 15 14.83 21.34 -20.17
C PRO A 15 14.99 20.45 -21.41
N ILE A 16 14.09 19.49 -21.64
CA ILE A 16 14.12 18.57 -22.80
C ILE A 16 14.12 19.35 -24.13
N LEU A 17 13.41 20.49 -24.19
CA LEU A 17 13.38 21.33 -25.39
C LEU A 17 14.72 22.03 -25.69
N ILE A 18 15.61 22.15 -24.70
CA ILE A 18 16.96 22.70 -24.84
C ILE A 18 17.92 21.60 -25.31
N ALA A 19 17.75 20.36 -24.82
CA ALA A 19 18.54 19.21 -25.24
C ALA A 19 18.36 18.89 -26.74
N LEU A 20 17.11 18.82 -27.23
CA LEU A 20 16.85 18.59 -28.67
C LEU A 20 17.50 19.68 -29.55
N ALA A 21 17.43 20.94 -29.14
CA ALA A 21 18.03 22.05 -29.88
C ALA A 21 19.57 22.01 -29.90
N ALA A 22 20.22 21.31 -28.97
CA ALA A 22 21.66 21.07 -28.97
C ALA A 22 22.07 19.87 -29.86
N LEU A 23 21.23 18.83 -29.95
CA LEU A 23 21.48 17.68 -30.83
C LEU A 23 21.26 18.04 -32.32
N GLU A 24 20.19 18.76 -32.66
CA GLU A 24 19.91 19.21 -34.04
C GLU A 24 21.04 20.09 -34.64
N ALA A 25 21.95 20.60 -33.81
CA ALA A 25 23.07 21.47 -34.22
C ALA A 25 24.42 20.75 -34.42
N SER A 26 24.56 19.48 -34.03
CA SER A 26 25.86 18.78 -33.94
C SER A 26 26.00 17.54 -34.82
N CYS A 27 24.91 16.86 -35.17
CA CYS A 27 24.90 15.73 -36.09
C CYS A 27 23.97 15.96 -37.29
N GLY A 28 24.34 15.37 -38.43
CA GLY A 28 23.46 15.31 -39.61
C GLY A 28 22.22 14.43 -39.37
N PRO A 29 21.31 14.31 -40.36
CA PRO A 29 20.03 13.64 -40.19
C PRO A 29 20.18 12.12 -40.03
N ALA A 30 20.44 11.68 -38.80
CA ALA A 30 20.11 10.33 -38.37
C ALA A 30 18.59 10.16 -38.47
N VAL A 31 18.16 9.02 -39.01
CA VAL A 31 16.79 8.55 -38.79
C VAL A 31 16.78 8.02 -37.36
N LEU A 32 16.45 8.90 -36.41
CA LEU A 32 16.05 8.46 -35.08
C LEU A 32 14.79 7.62 -35.25
N ASP A 33 14.82 6.42 -34.69
CA ASP A 33 13.59 5.66 -34.49
C ASP A 33 12.80 6.33 -33.36
N ASP A 34 11.51 6.58 -33.56
CA ASP A 34 10.66 7.30 -32.59
C ASP A 34 10.06 6.32 -31.54
N THR A 35 10.36 5.02 -31.64
CA THR A 35 9.91 3.94 -30.73
C THR A 35 10.20 4.25 -29.26
N TRP A 36 11.44 4.59 -28.90
CA TRP A 36 11.79 4.94 -27.51
C TRP A 36 11.05 6.17 -26.97
N LEU A 37 10.63 7.11 -27.84
CA LEU A 37 9.78 8.23 -27.44
C LEU A 37 8.32 7.81 -27.21
N GLN A 38 7.86 6.74 -27.86
CA GLN A 38 6.58 6.11 -27.53
C GLN A 38 6.68 5.33 -26.21
N GLU A 39 7.70 4.48 -26.05
CA GLU A 39 7.92 3.72 -24.80
C GLU A 39 8.05 4.65 -23.57
N LEU A 40 8.78 5.76 -23.68
CA LEU A 40 8.85 6.77 -22.61
C LEU A 40 7.51 7.45 -22.35
N ALA A 41 6.75 7.81 -23.39
CA ALA A 41 5.44 8.45 -23.22
C ALA A 41 4.38 7.47 -22.64
N GLU A 42 4.49 6.19 -22.96
CA GLU A 42 3.66 5.11 -22.42
C GLU A 42 4.02 4.84 -20.95
N ARG A 43 5.31 4.82 -20.59
CA ARG A 43 5.78 4.78 -19.18
C ARG A 43 5.35 6.01 -18.37
N GLU A 44 5.55 7.24 -18.87
CA GLU A 44 5.06 8.46 -18.21
C GLU A 44 3.53 8.44 -18.03
N SER A 45 2.79 7.86 -18.99
CA SER A 45 1.34 7.70 -18.91
C SER A 45 0.93 6.65 -17.88
N ALA A 46 1.59 5.49 -17.84
CA ALA A 46 1.38 4.44 -16.84
C ALA A 46 1.63 5.00 -15.43
N ALA A 47 2.79 5.64 -15.21
CA ALA A 47 3.13 6.29 -13.95
C ALA A 47 2.13 7.37 -13.51
N THR A 48 1.60 8.13 -14.46
CA THR A 48 0.55 9.12 -14.18
C THR A 48 -0.77 8.46 -13.76
N VAL A 49 -1.14 7.32 -14.35
CA VAL A 49 -2.33 6.54 -13.95
C VAL A 49 -2.11 5.85 -12.59
N ALA A 50 -0.92 5.29 -12.38
CA ALA A 50 -0.48 4.64 -11.15
C ALA A 50 -0.63 5.56 -9.92
N ALA A 51 0.00 6.74 -10.02
CA ALA A 51 -0.06 7.78 -8.99
C ALA A 51 -1.46 8.38 -8.80
N VAL A 52 -2.38 8.22 -9.77
CA VAL A 52 -3.77 8.68 -9.69
C VAL A 52 -4.64 7.72 -8.87
N ASP A 53 -4.60 6.40 -9.10
CA ASP A 53 -5.48 5.45 -8.40
C ASP A 53 -5.25 5.42 -6.86
N HIS A 54 -4.05 5.80 -6.41
CA HIS A 54 -3.69 5.90 -4.99
C HIS A 54 -3.83 7.30 -4.38
N GLN A 55 -4.53 8.24 -5.03
CA GLN A 55 -4.77 9.57 -4.48
C GLN A 55 -5.59 9.48 -3.17
N PRO A 56 -5.05 9.89 -2.01
CA PRO A 56 -5.77 9.83 -0.74
C PRO A 56 -6.91 10.85 -0.71
N PHE A 57 -7.91 10.62 0.15
CA PHE A 57 -9.03 11.54 0.36
C PHE A 57 -9.41 11.63 1.85
N LYS A 58 -9.90 12.80 2.26
CA LYS A 58 -10.30 13.08 3.64
C LYS A 58 -11.75 12.69 3.86
N VAL A 59 -11.99 11.82 4.84
CA VAL A 59 -13.32 11.48 5.35
C VAL A 59 -13.52 12.15 6.70
N LEU A 60 -14.66 12.80 6.91
CA LEU A 60 -15.00 13.48 8.16
C LEU A 60 -16.40 13.07 8.66
N THR A 61 -16.58 12.89 9.97
CA THR A 61 -17.91 12.73 10.59
C THR A 61 -18.09 13.75 11.71
N TYR A 62 -19.30 14.29 11.85
CA TYR A 62 -19.59 15.30 12.85
C TYR A 62 -21.07 15.30 13.28
N ASN A 63 -21.34 14.96 14.53
CA ASN A 63 -22.63 15.29 15.14
C ASN A 63 -22.65 16.81 15.40
N VAL A 64 -23.53 17.54 14.70
CA VAL A 64 -23.59 19.02 14.75
C VAL A 64 -24.57 19.58 15.79
N ARG A 65 -25.15 18.70 16.62
CA ARG A 65 -26.11 18.97 17.69
C ARG A 65 -27.41 19.61 17.22
N GLN A 66 -28.53 18.89 17.40
CA GLN A 66 -29.86 19.34 17.00
C GLN A 66 -30.29 20.66 17.67
N VAL A 67 -31.35 21.27 17.13
CA VAL A 67 -32.02 22.40 17.80
C VAL A 67 -32.78 21.87 19.01
N ASN A 68 -32.38 22.31 20.21
CA ASN A 68 -33.03 22.04 21.48
C ASN A 68 -33.41 23.39 22.14
N ALA A 69 -34.50 23.42 22.92
CA ALA A 69 -34.93 24.61 23.65
C ALA A 69 -33.92 25.06 24.74
N ASP A 70 -33.17 24.12 25.33
CA ASP A 70 -32.14 24.40 26.33
C ASP A 70 -30.83 24.94 25.72
N ASP A 71 -30.67 24.80 24.39
CA ASP A 71 -29.49 25.23 23.64
C ASP A 71 -29.64 26.73 23.30
N THR A 72 -29.43 27.57 24.30
CA THR A 72 -29.68 29.04 24.25
C THR A 72 -28.39 29.87 24.17
N GLY A 73 -28.52 31.16 23.84
CA GLY A 73 -27.38 32.09 23.75
C GLY A 73 -26.38 31.65 22.69
N LEU A 74 -25.08 31.60 23.04
CA LEU A 74 -24.03 31.07 22.16
C LEU A 74 -24.26 29.60 21.75
N TYR A 75 -25.02 28.83 22.55
CA TYR A 75 -25.37 27.44 22.24
C TYR A 75 -26.56 27.32 21.29
N ALA A 76 -27.23 28.40 20.88
CA ALA A 76 -28.26 28.34 19.86
C ALA A 76 -27.67 28.01 18.48
N TRP A 77 -28.37 27.20 17.68
CA TRP A 77 -27.90 26.79 16.34
C TRP A 77 -27.48 27.99 15.48
N THR A 78 -28.22 29.10 15.52
CA THR A 78 -27.92 30.32 14.75
C THR A 78 -26.62 31.04 15.16
N GLN A 79 -26.08 30.74 16.35
CA GLN A 79 -24.77 31.23 16.80
C GLN A 79 -23.64 30.21 16.53
N ARG A 80 -23.99 28.92 16.49
CA ARG A 80 -23.05 27.80 16.27
C ARG A 80 -22.80 27.47 14.80
N SER A 81 -23.80 27.64 13.93
CA SER A 81 -23.72 27.22 12.52
C SER A 81 -22.57 27.87 11.74
N PRO A 82 -22.18 29.14 11.96
CA PRO A 82 -20.97 29.70 11.34
C PRO A 82 -19.69 29.00 11.80
N GLY A 83 -19.63 28.54 13.06
CA GLY A 83 -18.53 27.74 13.60
C GLY A 83 -18.45 26.35 12.97
N VAL A 84 -19.58 25.65 12.88
CA VAL A 84 -19.68 24.32 12.22
C VAL A 84 -19.27 24.42 10.74
N ILE A 85 -19.81 25.42 10.03
CA ILE A 85 -19.48 25.67 8.62
C ILE A 85 -18.00 26.01 8.46
N LYS A 86 -17.43 26.87 9.32
CA LYS A 86 -16.00 27.21 9.31
C LYS A 86 -15.12 25.98 9.56
N LEU A 87 -15.47 25.12 10.50
CA LEU A 87 -14.72 23.91 10.84
C LEU A 87 -14.61 22.98 9.62
N ILE A 88 -15.75 22.58 9.05
CA ILE A 88 -15.81 21.70 7.87
C ILE A 88 -15.07 22.36 6.69
N SER A 89 -15.24 23.67 6.48
CA SER A 89 -14.54 24.41 5.41
C SER A 89 -13.01 24.44 5.61
N THR A 90 -12.54 24.50 6.85
CA THR A 90 -11.10 24.57 7.19
C THR A 90 -10.45 23.20 7.08
N ARG A 91 -11.13 22.12 7.52
CA ARG A 91 -10.65 20.74 7.32
C ARG A 91 -10.68 20.32 5.85
N ASN A 92 -11.62 20.89 5.09
CA ASN A 92 -11.81 20.69 3.66
C ASN A 92 -11.86 19.20 3.29
N PRO A 93 -12.78 18.40 3.88
CA PRO A 93 -12.92 16.98 3.59
C PRO A 93 -13.37 16.73 2.14
N ASP A 94 -13.17 15.53 1.63
CA ASP A 94 -13.66 15.14 0.30
C ASP A 94 -15.00 14.38 0.39
N LEU A 95 -15.24 13.75 1.53
CA LEU A 95 -16.47 13.06 1.90
C LEU A 95 -16.77 13.38 3.37
N PHE A 96 -17.99 13.82 3.70
CA PHE A 96 -18.35 14.03 5.11
C PHE A 96 -19.80 13.67 5.49
N GLY A 97 -19.93 13.18 6.72
CA GLY A 97 -21.18 12.83 7.38
C GLY A 97 -21.60 13.85 8.42
N VAL A 98 -22.89 14.17 8.45
CA VAL A 98 -23.50 14.95 9.53
C VAL A 98 -24.62 14.18 10.21
N GLN A 99 -24.60 14.17 11.54
CA GLN A 99 -25.66 13.63 12.40
C GLN A 99 -26.45 14.79 13.07
N GLU A 100 -27.61 14.47 13.68
CA GLU A 100 -28.52 15.43 14.33
C GLU A 100 -29.05 16.64 13.53
N ALA A 101 -28.99 16.62 12.20
CA ALA A 101 -29.61 17.64 11.35
C ALA A 101 -31.16 17.58 11.29
N SER A 102 -31.84 17.33 12.42
CA SER A 102 -33.30 17.16 12.52
C SER A 102 -34.10 18.40 12.15
N ALA A 103 -33.61 19.59 12.52
CA ALA A 103 -34.26 20.85 12.16
C ALA A 103 -33.95 21.24 10.70
N ALA A 104 -34.98 21.72 9.99
CA ALA A 104 -34.83 22.23 8.61
C ALA A 104 -33.80 23.38 8.52
N ALA A 105 -33.62 24.18 9.59
CA ALA A 105 -32.57 25.20 9.66
C ALA A 105 -31.16 24.60 9.51
N ILE A 106 -30.85 23.52 10.24
CA ILE A 106 -29.54 22.83 10.13
C ILE A 106 -29.31 22.32 8.71
N GLN A 107 -30.33 21.67 8.14
CA GLN A 107 -30.28 21.11 6.79
C GLN A 107 -30.04 22.20 5.75
N ASN A 108 -30.75 23.32 5.85
CA ASN A 108 -30.69 24.41 4.88
C ASN A 108 -29.39 25.19 5.01
N ASP A 109 -28.91 25.50 6.22
CA ASP A 109 -27.65 26.21 6.43
C ASP A 109 -26.47 25.42 5.86
N LEU A 110 -26.40 24.11 6.13
CA LEU A 110 -25.36 23.23 5.61
C LEU A 110 -25.45 23.05 4.08
N ILE A 111 -26.65 22.87 3.52
CA ILE A 111 -26.83 22.79 2.06
C ILE A 111 -26.42 24.11 1.41
N ASN A 112 -26.86 25.26 1.93
CA ASN A 112 -26.52 26.58 1.39
C ASN A 112 -25.02 26.84 1.43
N ALA A 113 -24.32 26.43 2.50
CA ALA A 113 -22.87 26.57 2.61
C ALA A 113 -22.09 25.67 1.65
N PHE A 114 -22.55 24.43 1.40
CA PHE A 114 -21.72 23.40 0.76
C PHE A 114 -22.16 22.96 -0.65
N GLN A 115 -23.40 23.17 -1.07
CA GLN A 115 -23.94 22.61 -2.33
C GLN A 115 -23.19 22.98 -3.63
N ALA A 116 -22.47 24.10 -3.62
CA ALA A 116 -21.64 24.55 -4.75
C ALA A 116 -20.39 23.67 -4.94
N THR A 117 -19.75 23.26 -3.84
CA THR A 117 -18.51 22.45 -3.84
C THR A 117 -18.80 20.95 -3.69
N TYR A 118 -19.91 20.61 -3.04
CA TYR A 118 -20.30 19.24 -2.69
C TYR A 118 -21.64 18.87 -3.31
N GLY A 119 -21.73 17.63 -3.84
CA GLY A 119 -23.01 16.95 -3.95
C GLY A 119 -23.42 16.45 -2.56
N TYR A 120 -24.71 16.15 -2.38
CA TYR A 120 -25.21 15.68 -1.09
C TYR A 120 -26.40 14.74 -1.22
N TYR A 121 -26.54 13.85 -0.24
CA TYR A 121 -27.75 13.09 0.02
C TYR A 121 -28.39 13.56 1.33
N LYS A 122 -29.70 13.86 1.26
CA LYS A 122 -30.54 14.18 2.41
C LYS A 122 -31.71 13.18 2.48
N PRO A 123 -31.71 12.20 3.39
CA PRO A 123 -32.86 11.32 3.58
C PRO A 123 -34.06 12.11 4.15
N GLY A 124 -35.27 11.71 3.78
CA GLY A 124 -36.50 12.47 4.04
C GLY A 124 -37.16 12.27 5.41
N ASN A 125 -36.49 11.64 6.39
CA ASN A 125 -37.10 11.18 7.64
C ASN A 125 -36.38 11.69 8.90
N GLY A 126 -37.16 12.13 9.89
CA GLY A 126 -36.74 12.34 11.28
C GLY A 126 -35.51 13.22 11.46
N SER A 127 -34.50 12.67 12.15
CA SER A 127 -33.14 13.21 12.20
C SER A 127 -32.36 12.63 11.01
N PRO A 128 -32.21 13.35 9.88
CA PRO A 128 -31.49 12.82 8.74
C PRO A 128 -30.03 12.57 9.08
N LYS A 129 -29.47 11.55 8.45
CA LYS A 129 -28.02 11.33 8.36
C LYS A 129 -27.63 11.86 6.98
N MET A 130 -27.00 13.02 6.95
CA MET A 130 -26.66 13.69 5.69
C MET A 130 -25.25 13.28 5.28
N ILE A 131 -25.04 13.06 3.98
CA ILE A 131 -23.73 12.74 3.41
C ILE A 131 -23.44 13.75 2.31
N PHE A 132 -22.26 14.36 2.35
CA PHE A 132 -21.77 15.34 1.38
C PHE A 132 -20.48 14.81 0.73
N TYR A 133 -20.32 14.97 -0.57
CA TYR A 133 -19.19 14.45 -1.35
C TYR A 133 -18.68 15.49 -2.37
N ARG A 134 -17.36 15.69 -2.48
CA ARG A 134 -16.77 16.77 -3.28
C ARG A 134 -16.99 16.54 -4.77
N ARG A 135 -17.60 17.51 -5.45
CA ARG A 135 -17.96 17.41 -6.89
C ARG A 135 -16.78 17.27 -7.84
N SER A 136 -15.58 17.70 -7.44
CA SER A 136 -14.35 17.59 -8.23
C SER A 136 -13.60 16.26 -8.03
N ARG A 137 -14.21 15.29 -7.34
CA ARG A 137 -13.66 13.94 -7.16
C ARG A 137 -14.74 12.86 -7.20
N PHE A 138 -15.90 13.09 -6.59
CA PHE A 138 -16.95 12.08 -6.45
C PHE A 138 -18.24 12.49 -7.16
N GLN A 139 -18.86 11.50 -7.80
CA GLN A 139 -20.25 11.54 -8.26
C GLN A 139 -21.04 10.39 -7.63
N LEU A 140 -22.37 10.49 -7.59
CA LEU A 140 -23.19 9.31 -7.31
C LEU A 140 -23.02 8.30 -8.45
N ALA A 141 -22.97 7.02 -8.09
CA ALA A 141 -22.88 5.94 -9.07
C ALA A 141 -24.06 5.95 -10.05
N ALA A 142 -23.87 5.37 -11.24
CA ALA A 142 -24.94 5.24 -12.22
C ALA A 142 -26.06 4.26 -11.77
N GLY A 143 -27.31 4.60 -12.07
CA GLY A 143 -28.49 3.76 -11.82
C GLY A 143 -29.49 4.35 -10.82
N THR A 144 -30.42 3.52 -10.35
CA THR A 144 -31.50 3.93 -9.42
C THR A 144 -31.25 3.53 -7.97
N ASP A 145 -30.67 2.35 -7.73
CA ASP A 145 -30.28 1.86 -6.39
C ASP A 145 -28.93 2.46 -5.95
N VAL A 146 -28.83 3.79 -5.87
CA VAL A 146 -27.55 4.50 -5.70
C VAL A 146 -27.48 5.35 -4.43
N GLN A 147 -28.61 5.56 -3.76
CA GLN A 147 -28.71 6.23 -2.46
C GLN A 147 -29.98 5.78 -1.72
N GLY A 148 -29.95 5.79 -0.39
CA GLY A 148 -31.10 5.40 0.42
C GLY A 148 -30.90 5.57 1.92
N TYR A 149 -31.89 5.13 2.69
CA TYR A 149 -31.82 5.03 4.13
C TYR A 149 -32.49 3.75 4.61
N PHE A 150 -32.19 3.34 5.84
CA PHE A 150 -32.83 2.22 6.51
C PHE A 150 -33.17 2.56 7.96
N SER A 151 -34.24 1.97 8.46
CA SER A 151 -34.58 1.98 9.88
C SER A 151 -33.66 1.03 10.64
N ILE A 152 -33.22 1.45 11.81
CA ILE A 152 -32.57 0.59 12.79
C ILE A 152 -33.70 -0.07 13.59
N PRO A 153 -33.73 -1.41 13.74
CA PRO A 153 -34.76 -2.08 14.53
C PRO A 153 -34.75 -1.56 15.98
N ASN A 154 -35.93 -1.29 16.55
CA ASN A 154 -36.09 -1.09 17.98
C ASN A 154 -36.41 -2.46 18.61
N PRO A 155 -35.49 -3.07 19.38
CA PRO A 155 -35.70 -4.41 19.95
C PRO A 155 -36.42 -4.40 21.31
N TYR A 156 -36.74 -3.21 21.85
CA TYR A 156 -37.28 -3.03 23.19
C TYR A 156 -38.81 -3.00 23.21
N ALA A 157 -39.42 -3.39 24.33
CA ALA A 157 -40.84 -3.17 24.60
C ALA A 157 -41.09 -1.70 24.98
N THR A 158 -42.33 -1.22 24.81
CA THR A 158 -42.72 0.17 25.10
C THR A 158 -42.55 0.57 26.57
N SER A 159 -42.40 -0.40 27.47
CA SER A 159 -42.07 -0.25 28.89
C SER A 159 -40.62 0.12 29.20
N ASP A 160 -39.70 -0.15 28.27
CA ASP A 160 -38.29 -0.26 28.60
C ASP A 160 -37.60 1.11 28.50
N ALA A 161 -36.67 1.40 29.41
CA ALA A 161 -36.00 2.71 29.48
C ALA A 161 -35.28 3.12 28.17
N CYS A 162 -34.85 2.16 27.33
CA CYS A 162 -34.27 2.46 26.04
C CYS A 162 -35.29 2.75 24.92
N HIS A 163 -36.53 2.26 25.02
CA HIS A 163 -37.51 2.32 23.94
C HIS A 163 -37.67 3.70 23.27
N PRO A 164 -37.79 4.84 23.99
CA PRO A 164 -37.86 6.16 23.35
C PRO A 164 -36.55 6.54 22.62
N ASN A 165 -35.40 6.09 23.10
CA ASN A 165 -34.09 6.38 22.51
C ASN A 165 -33.80 5.55 21.26
N ALA A 166 -34.30 4.31 21.20
CA ALA A 166 -34.20 3.41 20.04
C ALA A 166 -35.29 3.65 18.97
N SER A 167 -36.42 4.24 19.34
CA SER A 167 -37.52 4.54 18.42
C SER A 167 -37.10 5.48 17.28
N GLY A 168 -37.46 5.12 16.04
CA GLY A 168 -37.27 5.97 14.86
C GLY A 168 -35.82 6.17 14.41
N ARG A 169 -34.85 5.44 14.99
CA ARG A 169 -33.43 5.53 14.62
C ARG A 169 -33.21 5.05 13.18
N THR A 170 -32.34 5.73 12.45
CA THR A 170 -32.08 5.49 11.03
C THR A 170 -30.61 5.72 10.69
N ALA A 171 -30.16 5.09 9.61
CA ALA A 171 -28.89 5.35 8.95
C ALA A 171 -29.12 5.55 7.45
N SER A 172 -28.21 6.27 6.80
CA SER A 172 -28.24 6.57 5.35
C SER A 172 -27.08 5.91 4.63
N TRP A 173 -27.22 5.70 3.32
CA TRP A 173 -26.15 5.19 2.47
C TRP A 173 -26.16 5.81 1.08
N ILE A 174 -24.99 5.86 0.44
CA ILE A 174 -24.82 6.24 -0.97
C ILE A 174 -23.77 5.33 -1.65
N LYS A 175 -23.88 5.18 -2.97
CA LYS A 175 -22.84 4.61 -3.84
C LYS A 175 -22.18 5.76 -4.60
N LEU A 176 -20.86 5.85 -4.52
CA LEU A 176 -20.07 6.85 -5.23
C LEU A 176 -19.17 6.20 -6.27
N ASP A 177 -18.98 6.90 -7.39
CA ASP A 177 -17.86 6.70 -8.30
C ASP A 177 -16.85 7.82 -8.07
N ASP A 178 -15.56 7.49 -8.00
CA ASP A 178 -14.46 8.44 -7.94
C ASP A 178 -13.98 8.76 -9.37
N THR A 179 -14.21 9.98 -9.80
CA THR A 179 -13.90 10.47 -11.15
C THR A 179 -12.41 10.78 -11.34
N LEU A 180 -11.58 10.64 -10.30
CA LEU A 180 -10.13 10.66 -10.42
C LEU A 180 -9.58 9.24 -10.56
N THR A 181 -9.97 8.34 -9.66
CA THR A 181 -9.36 7.00 -9.53
C THR A 181 -10.11 5.89 -10.27
N GLY A 182 -11.34 6.13 -10.73
CA GLY A 182 -12.24 5.10 -11.25
C GLY A 182 -12.85 4.17 -10.19
N ARG A 183 -12.35 4.23 -8.94
CA ARG A 183 -12.80 3.35 -7.84
C ARG A 183 -14.23 3.67 -7.42
N GLN A 184 -14.92 2.65 -6.90
CA GLN A 184 -16.31 2.76 -6.47
C GLN A 184 -16.46 2.49 -4.97
N TYR A 185 -17.19 3.37 -4.28
CA TYR A 185 -17.33 3.34 -2.82
C TYR A 185 -18.79 3.16 -2.39
N PHE A 186 -19.00 2.40 -1.31
CA PHE A 186 -20.27 2.28 -0.61
C PHE A 186 -20.16 2.97 0.75
N VAL A 187 -20.83 4.11 0.91
CA VAL A 187 -20.71 4.96 2.10
C VAL A 187 -21.96 4.84 2.96
N VAL A 188 -21.80 4.72 4.28
CA VAL A 188 -22.88 4.66 5.27
C VAL A 188 -22.67 5.70 6.37
N ASN A 189 -23.73 6.43 6.73
CA ASN A 189 -23.75 7.36 7.87
C ASN A 189 -24.81 6.92 8.91
N SER A 190 -24.38 6.61 10.13
CA SER A 190 -25.24 6.11 11.23
C SER A 190 -25.34 7.06 12.44
N HIS A 191 -26.39 6.88 13.23
CA HIS A 191 -26.46 7.30 14.64
C HIS A 191 -27.55 6.45 15.35
N PRO A 192 -27.18 5.43 16.15
CA PRO A 192 -28.11 4.48 16.77
C PRO A 192 -28.71 5.00 18.08
N ALA A 193 -29.08 4.10 19.00
CA ALA A 193 -29.72 4.45 20.26
C ALA A 193 -28.70 4.89 21.34
N HIS A 194 -28.95 6.05 21.95
CA HIS A 194 -28.13 6.64 23.00
C HIS A 194 -28.55 6.20 24.41
N ALA A 195 -27.68 6.44 25.40
CA ALA A 195 -27.76 6.00 26.80
C ALA A 195 -27.37 4.53 27.07
N VAL A 196 -27.02 4.25 28.33
CA VAL A 196 -26.40 2.99 28.78
C VAL A 196 -27.29 1.77 28.52
N ALA A 197 -28.60 1.88 28.80
CA ALA A 197 -29.55 0.77 28.66
C ALA A 197 -29.80 0.31 27.20
N CYS A 198 -29.16 0.93 26.20
CA CYS A 198 -29.44 0.77 24.78
C CYS A 198 -28.48 -0.14 23.98
N GLY A 199 -27.64 -0.95 24.64
CA GLY A 199 -26.67 -1.84 23.98
C GLY A 199 -27.27 -2.68 22.84
N LEU A 200 -28.38 -3.38 23.11
CA LEU A 200 -29.05 -4.23 22.11
C LEU A 200 -29.54 -3.45 20.87
N ALA A 201 -29.92 -2.18 20.99
CA ALA A 201 -30.26 -1.35 19.82
C ALA A 201 -29.03 -0.87 19.04
N ARG A 202 -27.84 -0.82 19.66
CA ARG A 202 -26.57 -0.57 18.95
C ARG A 202 -26.05 -1.85 18.29
N GLU A 203 -26.20 -3.01 18.92
CA GLU A 203 -26.01 -4.31 18.28
C GLU A 203 -26.93 -4.47 17.05
N LYS A 204 -28.23 -4.16 17.17
CA LYS A 204 -29.14 -4.18 16.01
C LYS A 204 -28.83 -3.11 14.95
N ASN A 205 -28.13 -2.02 15.29
CA ASN A 205 -27.56 -1.14 14.27
C ASN A 205 -26.38 -1.78 13.55
N ALA A 206 -25.45 -2.40 14.29
CA ALA A 206 -24.30 -3.09 13.71
C ALA A 206 -24.74 -4.22 12.77
N GLU A 207 -25.65 -5.11 13.21
CA GLU A 207 -26.26 -6.15 12.37
C GLU A 207 -26.87 -5.56 11.09
N GLN A 208 -27.68 -4.51 11.22
CA GLN A 208 -28.37 -3.90 10.07
C GLN A 208 -27.39 -3.19 9.11
N ILE A 209 -26.30 -2.59 9.61
CA ILE A 209 -25.23 -2.04 8.78
C ILE A 209 -24.54 -3.16 7.98
N ARG A 210 -24.19 -4.29 8.62
CA ARG A 210 -23.55 -5.42 7.92
C ARG A 210 -24.49 -6.06 6.90
N ALA A 211 -25.78 -6.23 7.22
CA ALA A 211 -26.80 -6.70 6.27
C ALA A 211 -26.94 -5.77 5.04
N ILE A 212 -26.92 -4.45 5.27
CA ILE A 212 -26.99 -3.45 4.19
C ILE A 212 -25.70 -3.44 3.34
N ILE A 213 -24.52 -3.58 3.95
CA ILE A 213 -23.25 -3.73 3.21
C ILE A 213 -23.31 -4.96 2.28
N THR A 214 -23.67 -6.13 2.81
CA THR A 214 -23.81 -7.37 2.03
C THR A 214 -24.81 -7.23 0.88
N GLN A 215 -25.92 -6.52 1.10
CA GLN A 215 -26.96 -6.33 0.07
C GLN A 215 -26.59 -5.26 -0.98
N LYS A 216 -25.84 -4.20 -0.61
CA LYS A 216 -25.72 -2.96 -1.40
C LYS A 216 -24.33 -2.60 -1.87
N ALA A 217 -23.26 -3.02 -1.18
CA ALA A 217 -21.90 -2.65 -1.59
C ALA A 217 -21.55 -3.24 -2.98
N LEU A 218 -21.82 -4.53 -3.17
CA LEU A 218 -21.68 -5.25 -4.46
C LEU A 218 -20.30 -4.99 -5.10
N GLY A 219 -19.24 -5.40 -4.42
CA GLY A 219 -17.85 -5.23 -4.84
C GLY A 219 -17.21 -3.87 -4.51
N ARG A 220 -17.98 -2.89 -4.01
CA ARG A 220 -17.46 -1.56 -3.64
C ARG A 220 -16.70 -1.55 -2.33
N SER A 221 -15.64 -0.75 -2.30
CA SER A 221 -14.91 -0.36 -1.10
C SER A 221 -15.83 0.33 -0.10
N VAL A 222 -15.87 -0.14 1.15
CA VAL A 222 -16.89 0.26 2.13
C VAL A 222 -16.35 1.33 3.08
N ILE A 223 -17.12 2.38 3.30
CA ILE A 223 -16.85 3.43 4.29
C ILE A 223 -18.07 3.54 5.20
N VAL A 224 -17.89 3.38 6.51
CA VAL A 224 -18.97 3.57 7.50
C VAL A 224 -18.52 4.62 8.49
N PHE A 225 -19.33 5.63 8.75
CA PHE A 225 -19.02 6.63 9.77
C PHE A 225 -20.27 7.08 10.53
N GLY A 226 -20.06 7.76 11.65
CA GLY A 226 -21.14 8.30 12.46
C GLY A 226 -20.78 8.45 13.92
N ASP A 227 -21.73 9.01 14.67
CA ASP A 227 -21.78 8.95 16.13
C ASP A 227 -22.47 7.64 16.51
N PHE A 228 -21.71 6.63 16.94
CA PHE A 228 -22.22 5.30 17.26
C PHE A 228 -22.80 5.17 18.67
N ASN A 229 -22.71 6.21 19.52
CA ASN A 229 -23.21 6.19 20.90
C ASN A 229 -22.72 5.00 21.76
N SER A 230 -21.55 4.44 21.39
CA SER A 230 -20.85 3.36 22.09
C SER A 230 -19.38 3.77 22.23
N ASP A 231 -18.75 3.42 23.36
CA ASP A 231 -17.29 3.50 23.53
C ASP A 231 -16.81 2.23 24.25
N PRO A 232 -16.28 1.22 23.54
CA PRO A 232 -15.80 -0.03 24.13
C PRO A 232 -14.57 0.14 25.05
N GLN A 233 -14.00 1.34 25.14
CA GLN A 233 -12.81 1.65 25.93
C GLN A 233 -13.12 2.59 27.12
N HIS A 234 -14.39 2.96 27.32
CA HIS A 234 -14.80 3.75 28.48
C HIS A 234 -15.19 2.84 29.67
N PRO A 235 -14.68 3.06 30.90
CA PRO A 235 -14.90 2.16 32.04
C PRO A 235 -16.36 1.95 32.50
N SER A 236 -17.32 2.76 32.02
CA SER A 236 -18.75 2.61 32.31
C SER A 236 -19.55 1.89 31.21
N SER A 237 -18.93 1.51 30.10
CA SER A 237 -19.56 0.78 28.99
C SER A 237 -19.62 -0.72 29.28
N THR A 238 -20.56 -1.15 30.12
CA THR A 238 -20.78 -2.58 30.36
C THR A 238 -21.61 -3.22 29.25
N ASN A 239 -21.10 -4.32 28.68
CA ASN A 239 -21.78 -5.19 27.71
C ASN A 239 -22.29 -4.44 26.46
N ASP A 240 -21.37 -3.89 25.67
CA ASP A 240 -21.68 -3.25 24.37
C ASP A 240 -20.63 -3.63 23.32
N ASP A 241 -20.90 -4.72 22.62
CA ASP A 241 -20.03 -5.24 21.55
C ASP A 241 -20.36 -4.66 20.16
N SER A 242 -21.18 -3.62 20.06
CA SER A 242 -21.68 -3.10 18.77
C SER A 242 -20.56 -2.66 17.80
N ILE A 243 -19.49 -2.05 18.31
CA ILE A 243 -18.29 -1.71 17.53
C ILE A 243 -17.52 -2.98 17.10
N SER A 244 -17.34 -3.93 18.02
CA SER A 244 -16.70 -5.23 17.75
C SER A 244 -17.45 -6.04 16.68
N LEU A 245 -18.78 -5.95 16.67
CA LEU A 245 -19.67 -6.62 15.72
C LEU A 245 -19.62 -5.99 14.32
N LEU A 246 -19.42 -4.67 14.21
CA LEU A 246 -19.13 -4.01 12.94
C LEU A 246 -17.82 -4.51 12.33
N GLU A 247 -16.75 -4.59 13.13
CA GLU A 247 -15.43 -5.02 12.65
C GLU A 247 -15.42 -6.52 12.26
N SER A 248 -15.98 -7.39 13.11
CA SER A 248 -15.92 -8.86 12.94
C SER A 248 -17.00 -9.48 12.05
N GLY A 249 -18.19 -8.85 11.94
CA GLY A 249 -19.42 -9.52 11.47
C GLY A 249 -19.62 -9.67 9.95
N GLY A 250 -18.61 -10.10 9.17
CA GLY A 250 -18.79 -10.48 7.76
C GLY A 250 -17.76 -9.95 6.76
N SER A 251 -18.10 -10.00 5.46
CA SER A 251 -17.23 -9.61 4.35
C SER A 251 -17.74 -8.35 3.61
N PRO A 252 -16.87 -7.36 3.31
CA PRO A 252 -15.49 -7.25 3.76
C PRO A 252 -15.41 -7.04 5.28
N ALA A 253 -14.27 -7.37 5.89
CA ALA A 253 -13.96 -6.96 7.25
C ALA A 253 -13.89 -5.43 7.33
N LEU A 254 -14.35 -4.83 8.44
CA LEU A 254 -14.23 -3.39 8.68
C LEU A 254 -13.14 -3.10 9.70
N PHE A 255 -12.40 -2.03 9.49
CA PHE A 255 -11.40 -1.54 10.45
C PHE A 255 -11.64 -0.07 10.75
N ARG A 256 -11.73 0.28 12.04
CA ARG A 256 -11.77 1.67 12.50
C ARG A 256 -10.46 2.39 12.19
N SER A 257 -10.55 3.70 11.92
CA SER A 257 -9.39 4.55 11.64
C SER A 257 -8.43 4.74 12.82
N GLU A 258 -8.90 4.45 14.05
CA GLU A 258 -8.15 4.66 15.30
C GLU A 258 -8.14 3.42 16.19
N ARG A 259 -7.01 2.70 16.18
CA ARG A 259 -6.75 1.60 17.13
C ARG A 259 -6.04 2.10 18.39
N HIS A 260 -6.75 2.88 19.20
CA HIS A 260 -6.26 3.26 20.52
C HIS A 260 -6.06 2.01 21.42
N THR A 261 -4.97 1.99 22.18
CA THR A 261 -4.72 0.99 23.23
C THR A 261 -4.84 1.65 24.61
N GLY A 262 -5.60 1.03 25.52
CA GLY A 262 -5.93 1.62 26.83
C GLY A 262 -7.32 2.24 26.86
N ALA A 263 -7.64 2.92 27.96
CA ALA A 263 -8.94 3.57 28.17
C ALA A 263 -9.04 4.91 27.42
N THR A 264 -10.27 5.34 27.12
CA THR A 264 -10.53 6.69 26.58
C THR A 264 -10.14 7.78 27.57
N THR A 265 -9.54 8.85 27.06
CA THR A 265 -9.09 10.03 27.83
C THR A 265 -9.78 11.29 27.34
N GLU A 266 -9.74 12.39 28.11
CA GLU A 266 -10.31 13.67 27.68
C GLU A 266 -9.73 14.13 26.33
N ASP A 267 -8.44 13.92 26.06
CA ASP A 267 -7.77 14.26 24.80
C ASP A 267 -8.16 13.38 23.60
N THR A 268 -8.62 12.16 23.84
CA THR A 268 -8.94 11.17 22.79
C THR A 268 -10.44 10.88 22.64
N ALA A 269 -11.27 11.45 23.52
CA ALA A 269 -12.72 11.49 23.41
C ALA A 269 -13.19 12.33 22.21
N THR A 270 -14.40 12.04 21.72
CA THR A 270 -15.05 12.76 20.63
C THR A 270 -16.36 13.42 21.08
N PHE A 271 -17.00 12.92 22.13
CA PHE A 271 -18.03 13.65 22.87
C PHE A 271 -17.40 14.63 23.88
N ASN A 272 -17.85 15.89 23.92
CA ASN A 272 -17.43 16.87 24.92
C ASN A 272 -18.56 17.15 25.94
N SER A 273 -18.58 16.41 27.06
CA SER A 273 -19.51 16.72 28.18
C SER A 273 -19.27 18.09 28.82
N ALA A 274 -18.12 18.72 28.53
CA ALA A 274 -17.80 20.10 28.86
C ALA A 274 -18.75 21.15 28.24
N TRP A 275 -19.61 20.75 27.29
CA TRP A 275 -20.42 21.60 26.41
C TRP A 275 -21.10 22.83 27.05
N LYS A 276 -21.61 22.71 28.29
CA LYS A 276 -22.26 23.81 29.03
C LYS A 276 -21.81 23.94 30.49
N SER A 277 -20.96 23.04 30.97
CA SER A 277 -20.64 22.86 32.40
C SER A 277 -19.36 22.02 32.54
N PRO A 278 -18.66 22.05 33.68
CA PRO A 278 -17.47 21.21 33.89
C PRO A 278 -17.74 19.74 33.57
N ALA A 279 -16.84 19.13 32.79
CA ALA A 279 -16.97 17.75 32.33
C ALA A 279 -16.89 16.74 33.49
N THR A 280 -17.66 15.66 33.38
CA THR A 280 -17.59 14.49 34.28
C THR A 280 -17.52 13.15 33.55
N ASN A 281 -17.56 13.16 32.21
CA ASN A 281 -17.58 11.95 31.38
C ASN A 281 -17.03 12.23 29.96
N SER A 282 -16.11 11.41 29.46
CA SER A 282 -15.39 11.68 28.21
C SER A 282 -15.30 10.41 27.36
N ASN A 283 -16.17 10.29 26.36
CA ASN A 283 -16.32 9.11 25.51
C ASN A 283 -15.85 9.38 24.07
N ARG A 284 -15.32 8.35 23.41
CA ARG A 284 -15.14 8.30 21.95
C ARG A 284 -16.35 7.61 21.34
N LEU A 285 -17.30 8.39 20.81
CA LEU A 285 -18.55 7.90 20.23
C LEU A 285 -18.55 7.97 18.70
N ASP A 286 -17.91 9.01 18.15
CA ASP A 286 -17.74 9.20 16.71
C ASP A 286 -16.60 8.33 16.16
N TYR A 287 -16.88 7.61 15.08
CA TYR A 287 -15.92 6.72 14.40
C TYR A 287 -15.99 6.84 12.87
N ILE A 288 -14.86 6.52 12.23
CA ILE A 288 -14.75 6.21 10.80
C ILE A 288 -14.21 4.78 10.67
N PHE A 289 -14.85 3.97 9.83
CA PHE A 289 -14.44 2.62 9.45
C PHE A 289 -14.26 2.54 7.93
N VAL A 290 -13.26 1.77 7.51
CA VAL A 290 -13.01 1.38 6.11
C VAL A 290 -13.08 -0.14 5.96
N SER A 291 -13.37 -0.64 4.75
CA SER A 291 -13.10 -2.04 4.43
C SER A 291 -11.60 -2.34 4.46
N GLY A 292 -11.27 -3.53 4.95
CA GLY A 292 -9.92 -4.05 5.01
C GLY A 292 -9.49 -4.75 3.72
N GLY A 293 -8.20 -4.68 3.42
CA GLY A 293 -7.58 -5.31 2.25
C GLY A 293 -7.66 -4.49 0.97
N ASP A 294 -8.58 -3.54 0.86
CA ASP A 294 -8.70 -2.61 -0.26
C ASP A 294 -8.51 -1.13 0.12
N MET A 295 -8.55 -0.80 1.41
CA MET A 295 -8.29 0.54 1.94
C MET A 295 -7.46 0.53 3.24
N THR A 296 -6.95 1.72 3.56
CA THR A 296 -6.12 2.08 4.71
C THR A 296 -6.55 3.45 5.24
N THR A 297 -6.07 3.83 6.43
CA THR A 297 -6.29 5.16 7.01
C THR A 297 -5.03 5.74 7.64
N SER A 298 -4.80 7.04 7.42
CA SER A 298 -3.80 7.87 8.10
C SER A 298 -4.44 9.13 8.70
N ASP A 299 -3.64 9.94 9.40
CA ASP A 299 -3.99 11.30 9.82
C ASP A 299 -5.31 11.44 10.61
N TYR A 300 -5.65 10.45 11.45
CA TYR A 300 -6.76 10.55 12.41
C TYR A 300 -6.58 11.80 13.30
N VAL A 301 -7.63 12.61 13.37
CA VAL A 301 -7.66 13.84 14.16
C VAL A 301 -9.06 14.17 14.67
N VAL A 302 -9.13 14.41 15.97
CA VAL A 302 -10.27 15.06 16.64
C VAL A 302 -10.13 16.58 16.52
N ASP A 303 -11.05 17.23 15.82
CA ASP A 303 -11.05 18.69 15.70
C ASP A 303 -11.69 19.37 16.91
N ARG A 304 -10.83 19.91 17.77
CA ARG A 304 -11.18 20.64 19.01
C ARG A 304 -11.21 22.17 18.81
N SER A 305 -11.26 22.64 17.57
CA SER A 305 -11.29 24.07 17.27
C SER A 305 -12.56 24.74 17.80
N THR A 306 -12.41 25.95 18.35
CA THR A 306 -13.50 26.71 18.98
C THR A 306 -13.97 27.88 18.11
N TYR A 307 -15.20 28.31 18.35
CA TYR A 307 -15.83 29.47 17.74
C TYR A 307 -16.53 30.28 18.83
N ASN A 308 -16.29 31.60 18.87
CA ASN A 308 -16.80 32.51 19.91
C ASN A 308 -16.57 32.03 21.37
N GLY A 309 -15.47 31.30 21.62
CA GLY A 309 -15.08 30.81 22.93
C GLY A 309 -15.66 29.45 23.36
N ILE A 310 -16.52 28.83 22.53
CA ILE A 310 -17.10 27.50 22.75
C ILE A 310 -16.70 26.53 21.62
N SER A 311 -16.91 25.22 21.79
CA SER A 311 -16.95 24.30 20.63
C SER A 311 -18.15 24.67 19.71
N PRO A 312 -18.15 24.33 18.41
CA PRO A 312 -19.36 24.46 17.58
C PRO A 312 -20.43 23.39 17.81
N SER A 313 -20.10 22.28 18.50
CA SER A 313 -21.03 21.19 18.85
C SER A 313 -20.64 20.47 20.15
N ASP A 314 -21.57 19.72 20.76
CA ASP A 314 -21.31 18.86 21.93
C ASP A 314 -20.52 17.58 21.59
N HIS A 315 -20.27 17.37 20.30
CA HIS A 315 -19.21 16.51 19.79
C HIS A 315 -18.07 17.34 19.18
N PHE A 316 -16.90 16.73 18.99
CA PHE A 316 -15.81 17.19 18.15
C PHE A 316 -15.89 16.48 16.79
N ALA A 317 -15.46 17.14 15.71
CA ALA A 317 -15.45 16.48 14.40
C ALA A 317 -14.29 15.49 14.31
N VAL A 318 -14.54 14.27 13.86
CA VAL A 318 -13.50 13.27 13.57
C VAL A 318 -13.16 13.33 12.09
N MET A 319 -11.88 13.37 11.75
CA MET A 319 -11.41 13.24 10.37
C MET A 319 -10.29 12.21 10.29
N ALA A 320 -10.25 11.46 9.18
CA ALA A 320 -9.11 10.64 8.80
C ALA A 320 -8.86 10.78 7.29
N THR A 321 -7.61 10.62 6.88
CA THR A 321 -7.26 10.40 5.48
C THR A 321 -7.52 8.93 5.16
N VAL A 322 -8.43 8.63 4.24
CA VAL A 322 -8.57 7.30 3.64
C VAL A 322 -7.68 7.22 2.42
N ARG A 323 -6.97 6.10 2.25
CA ARG A 323 -6.21 5.80 1.04
C ARG A 323 -6.46 4.36 0.61
N PRO A 324 -6.65 4.08 -0.69
CA PRO A 324 -6.71 2.70 -1.16
C PRO A 324 -5.42 1.91 -0.90
N ALA A 325 -5.51 0.59 -0.94
CA ALA A 325 -4.37 -0.32 -0.83
C ALA A 325 -3.82 -0.70 -2.22
N VAL A 326 -2.49 -0.95 -2.27
CA VAL A 326 -1.73 -1.38 -3.46
C VAL A 326 -2.24 -2.72 -3.97
N PHE A 327 -2.21 -3.75 -3.12
CA PHE A 327 -2.61 -5.09 -3.53
C PHE A 327 -4.14 -5.27 -3.53
N GLN A 328 -4.59 -6.32 -4.22
CA GLN A 328 -5.97 -6.79 -4.18
C GLN A 328 -6.27 -7.51 -2.84
N PRO A 329 -7.52 -7.46 -2.32
CA PRO A 329 -7.88 -8.05 -1.02
C PRO A 329 -7.98 -9.58 -1.07
N GLY A 330 -8.21 -10.14 -2.26
CA GLY A 330 -8.18 -11.58 -2.51
C GLY A 330 -6.75 -12.05 -2.73
N SER A 331 -6.51 -13.33 -2.47
CA SER A 331 -5.24 -13.98 -2.79
C SER A 331 -5.46 -15.26 -3.57
N THR A 332 -4.69 -15.46 -4.64
CA THR A 332 -4.55 -16.75 -5.30
C THR A 332 -3.72 -17.66 -4.39
N VAL A 333 -4.30 -18.80 -3.98
CA VAL A 333 -3.64 -19.77 -3.10
C VAL A 333 -2.99 -20.84 -3.94
N ASP A 334 -1.69 -21.03 -3.78
CA ASP A 334 -0.92 -22.05 -4.50
C ASP A 334 -0.15 -22.96 -3.54
N ALA A 335 -0.21 -24.26 -3.81
CA ALA A 335 0.44 -25.33 -3.06
C ALA A 335 1.68 -25.90 -3.76
N HIS A 336 1.90 -25.61 -5.06
CA HIS A 336 2.97 -26.22 -5.83
C HIS A 336 4.36 -25.82 -5.31
N GLY A 337 5.27 -26.80 -5.13
CA GLY A 337 6.60 -26.55 -4.58
C GLY A 337 6.64 -26.09 -3.11
N THR A 338 5.50 -26.00 -2.44
CA THR A 338 5.40 -25.58 -1.03
C THR A 338 5.53 -26.76 -0.07
N GLY A 339 5.78 -26.47 1.19
CA GLY A 339 5.89 -27.47 2.24
C GLY A 339 6.43 -26.88 3.55
N SER A 340 6.46 -27.69 4.60
CA SER A 340 6.81 -27.25 5.96
C SER A 340 8.31 -27.19 6.26
N SER A 341 9.17 -27.32 5.24
CA SER A 341 10.63 -27.29 5.42
C SER A 341 11.17 -25.86 5.46
N ALA A 342 11.82 -25.50 6.57
CA ALA A 342 12.56 -24.25 6.72
C ALA A 342 13.77 -24.13 5.77
N SER A 343 14.19 -25.22 5.12
CA SER A 343 15.27 -25.23 4.10
C SER A 343 14.78 -24.90 2.69
N THR A 344 13.46 -24.85 2.45
CA THR A 344 12.94 -24.45 1.13
C THR A 344 13.23 -22.96 0.88
N ARG A 345 13.61 -22.63 -0.35
CA ARG A 345 13.78 -21.27 -0.87
C ARG A 345 12.89 -21.11 -2.09
N PHE A 346 12.34 -19.91 -2.25
CA PHE A 346 11.69 -19.49 -3.49
C PHE A 346 12.44 -18.32 -4.11
N TYR A 347 12.37 -18.29 -5.44
CA TYR A 347 12.81 -17.21 -6.30
C TYR A 347 11.68 -16.95 -7.30
N PHE A 348 11.57 -15.72 -7.78
CA PHE A 348 10.58 -15.34 -8.78
C PHE A 348 11.28 -14.53 -9.87
N ALA A 349 11.17 -15.00 -11.10
CA ALA A 349 11.72 -14.38 -12.30
C ALA A 349 11.06 -15.02 -13.52
N ASP A 350 10.86 -14.26 -14.61
CA ASP A 350 10.41 -14.86 -15.86
C ASP A 350 11.56 -15.69 -16.46
N VAL A 351 11.46 -17.02 -16.38
CA VAL A 351 12.45 -17.95 -16.96
C VAL A 351 11.90 -18.64 -18.21
N THR A 352 10.69 -18.27 -18.65
CA THR A 352 10.01 -18.78 -19.85
C THR A 352 9.90 -17.75 -20.99
N GLY A 353 10.19 -16.48 -20.73
CA GLY A 353 10.08 -15.39 -21.70
C GLY A 353 8.63 -15.05 -22.06
N ASP A 354 7.68 -15.28 -21.16
CA ASP A 354 6.25 -15.02 -21.41
C ASP A 354 5.71 -13.71 -20.80
N GLY A 355 6.55 -12.99 -20.05
CA GLY A 355 6.25 -11.73 -19.39
C GLY A 355 5.82 -11.88 -17.93
N CYS A 356 5.55 -13.09 -17.44
CA CYS A 356 5.04 -13.35 -16.10
C CYS A 356 6.08 -14.12 -15.26
N ALA A 357 6.44 -13.60 -14.08
CA ALA A 357 7.52 -14.19 -13.29
C ALA A 357 7.14 -15.58 -12.72
N ASP A 358 7.83 -16.60 -13.21
CA ASP A 358 7.71 -17.98 -12.77
C ASP A 358 8.20 -18.14 -11.33
N LYS A 359 7.63 -19.12 -10.60
CA LYS A 359 8.13 -19.48 -9.28
C LYS A 359 9.18 -20.58 -9.39
N ILE A 360 10.40 -20.32 -8.93
CA ILE A 360 11.44 -21.35 -8.81
C ILE A 360 11.59 -21.75 -7.35
N ALA A 361 11.40 -23.04 -7.04
CA ALA A 361 11.67 -23.61 -5.73
C ALA A 361 13.01 -24.34 -5.69
N TRP A 362 13.69 -24.29 -4.55
CA TRP A 362 14.83 -25.15 -4.24
C TRP A 362 14.77 -25.61 -2.78
N ASN A 363 15.22 -26.85 -2.52
CA ASN A 363 15.49 -27.34 -1.19
C ASN A 363 16.66 -28.35 -1.25
N PRO A 364 17.77 -28.14 -0.52
CA PRO A 364 18.95 -29.02 -0.60
C PRO A 364 18.69 -30.47 -0.16
N THR A 365 17.59 -30.74 0.56
CA THR A 365 17.22 -32.08 1.04
C THR A 365 16.23 -32.82 0.14
N LEU A 366 15.69 -32.16 -0.90
CA LEU A 366 14.70 -32.71 -1.83
C LEU A 366 15.27 -32.74 -3.25
N LEU A 367 14.80 -33.66 -4.11
CA LEU A 367 15.16 -33.72 -5.54
C LEU A 367 16.69 -33.71 -5.80
N ASN A 368 17.50 -34.30 -4.91
CA ASN A 368 18.97 -34.22 -4.93
C ASN A 368 19.55 -32.77 -4.95
N GLY A 369 18.76 -31.79 -4.49
CA GLY A 369 19.10 -30.38 -4.53
C GLY A 369 18.86 -29.70 -5.89
N ALA A 370 18.10 -30.32 -6.80
CA ALA A 370 17.64 -29.68 -8.03
C ALA A 370 16.72 -28.48 -7.76
N THR A 371 16.74 -27.52 -8.68
CA THR A 371 15.74 -26.44 -8.77
C THR A 371 14.48 -26.96 -9.46
N GLN A 372 13.28 -26.55 -9.04
CA GLN A 372 12.03 -26.88 -9.72
C GLN A 372 11.30 -25.59 -10.14
N VAL A 373 11.01 -25.44 -11.43
CA VAL A 373 10.36 -24.24 -12.00
C VAL A 373 8.87 -24.52 -12.16
N PHE A 374 8.03 -23.67 -11.59
CA PHE A 374 6.57 -23.72 -11.69
C PHE A 374 6.14 -22.51 -12.52
N ARG A 375 5.67 -22.76 -13.75
CA ARG A 375 5.36 -21.69 -14.70
C ARG A 375 4.23 -20.81 -14.17
N SER A 376 4.32 -19.48 -14.33
CA SER A 376 3.17 -18.61 -14.04
C SER A 376 2.03 -18.89 -15.03
N THR A 377 0.80 -18.67 -14.59
CA THR A 377 -0.39 -18.69 -15.47
C THR A 377 -0.93 -17.27 -15.73
N CYS A 378 -0.09 -16.24 -15.48
CA CYS A 378 -0.41 -14.82 -15.62
C CYS A 378 -1.69 -14.40 -14.85
N ASN A 379 -1.81 -14.86 -13.59
CA ASN A 379 -2.87 -14.51 -12.65
C ASN A 379 -2.50 -14.82 -11.17
N GLY A 380 -1.21 -15.02 -10.87
CA GLY A 380 -0.72 -15.42 -9.55
C GLY A 380 -0.96 -16.88 -9.14
N ALA A 381 -1.49 -17.73 -10.03
CA ALA A 381 -1.43 -19.19 -9.92
C ALA A 381 -0.26 -19.75 -10.77
N PHE A 382 0.24 -20.93 -10.38
CA PHE A 382 1.35 -21.60 -11.05
C PHE A 382 0.98 -23.01 -11.50
N ASP A 383 1.56 -23.44 -12.62
CA ASP A 383 1.44 -24.79 -13.17
C ASP A 383 2.32 -25.83 -12.45
N ALA A 384 2.11 -27.12 -12.75
CA ALA A 384 2.90 -28.21 -12.19
C ALA A 384 4.38 -28.15 -12.62
N GLY A 385 5.29 -28.15 -11.64
CA GLY A 385 6.66 -27.71 -11.88
C GLY A 385 7.63 -28.72 -12.50
N VAL A 386 8.49 -28.22 -13.39
CA VAL A 386 9.56 -28.94 -14.10
C VAL A 386 10.83 -29.01 -13.24
N VAL A 387 11.34 -30.22 -13.00
CA VAL A 387 12.57 -30.44 -12.23
C VAL A 387 13.79 -30.23 -13.12
N ASN A 388 14.73 -29.41 -12.64
CA ASN A 388 15.95 -29.02 -13.35
C ASN A 388 17.20 -29.54 -12.61
N ASP A 389 17.57 -30.78 -12.90
CA ASP A 389 18.75 -31.46 -12.31
C ASP A 389 20.09 -30.81 -12.72
N ASN A 390 20.13 -30.16 -13.89
CA ASN A 390 21.30 -29.41 -14.37
C ASN A 390 21.65 -28.26 -13.40
N GLY A 391 22.75 -28.41 -12.67
CA GLY A 391 23.21 -27.41 -11.69
C GLY A 391 22.50 -27.48 -10.34
N GLY A 392 21.87 -28.61 -9.99
CA GLY A 392 21.41 -28.85 -8.62
C GLY A 392 22.55 -28.99 -7.60
N SER A 393 22.25 -28.73 -6.32
CA SER A 393 23.18 -28.93 -5.20
C SER A 393 22.44 -29.22 -3.89
N ALA A 394 22.89 -30.26 -3.20
CA ALA A 394 22.40 -30.68 -1.87
C ALA A 394 23.16 -30.01 -0.71
N SER A 395 23.76 -28.83 -0.94
CA SER A 395 24.53 -28.08 0.07
C SER A 395 23.81 -26.80 0.49
N ASP A 396 23.55 -26.64 1.79
CA ASP A 396 22.97 -25.43 2.40
C ASP A 396 23.79 -24.14 2.15
N ALA A 397 25.07 -24.27 1.77
CA ALA A 397 25.94 -23.15 1.42
C ALA A 397 25.74 -22.63 -0.02
N THR A 398 24.84 -23.25 -0.79
CA THR A 398 24.55 -22.86 -2.18
C THR A 398 23.60 -21.66 -2.21
N THR A 399 23.89 -20.69 -3.07
CA THR A 399 22.95 -19.62 -3.43
C THR A 399 22.68 -19.67 -4.93
N PHE A 400 21.40 -19.66 -5.29
CA PHE A 400 20.94 -19.44 -6.67
C PHE A 400 20.53 -17.97 -6.84
N TYR A 401 20.72 -17.47 -8.05
CA TYR A 401 20.24 -16.17 -8.51
C TYR A 401 19.57 -16.37 -9.88
N PHE A 402 18.58 -15.54 -10.20
CA PHE A 402 17.87 -15.56 -11.47
C PHE A 402 17.83 -14.13 -12.02
N ALA A 403 18.43 -13.93 -13.19
CA ALA A 403 18.50 -12.65 -13.90
C ALA A 403 18.91 -12.92 -15.35
N ASP A 404 18.38 -12.18 -16.31
CA ASP A 404 18.85 -12.24 -17.70
C ASP A 404 20.28 -11.66 -17.74
N VAL A 405 21.29 -12.49 -18.06
CA VAL A 405 22.69 -12.05 -18.19
C VAL A 405 23.18 -12.11 -19.65
N ASN A 406 22.26 -12.30 -20.61
CA ASN A 406 22.58 -12.49 -22.02
C ASN A 406 21.78 -11.57 -22.99
N GLY A 407 20.69 -10.97 -22.53
CA GLY A 407 19.83 -10.04 -23.28
C GLY A 407 18.72 -10.70 -24.10
N ASP A 408 18.38 -11.97 -23.85
CA ASP A 408 17.28 -12.68 -24.53
C ASP A 408 15.90 -12.52 -23.86
N ALA A 409 15.83 -11.71 -22.79
CA ALA A 409 14.68 -11.45 -21.93
C ALA A 409 14.20 -12.63 -21.07
N CYS A 410 14.94 -13.75 -21.05
CA CYS A 410 14.66 -14.89 -20.18
C CYS A 410 15.68 -14.94 -19.02
N ALA A 411 15.21 -15.00 -17.77
CA ALA A 411 16.10 -14.97 -16.63
C ALA A 411 16.97 -16.26 -16.54
N ASP A 412 18.28 -16.09 -16.63
CA ASP A 412 19.26 -17.16 -16.54
C ASP A 412 19.46 -17.61 -15.09
N LYS A 413 19.85 -18.88 -14.89
CA LYS A 413 20.16 -19.42 -13.56
C LYS A 413 21.65 -19.28 -13.27
N ILE A 414 22.00 -18.42 -12.31
CA ILE A 414 23.37 -18.33 -11.79
C ILE A 414 23.50 -19.12 -10.48
N TYR A 415 24.50 -19.99 -10.44
CA TYR A 415 24.86 -20.85 -9.32
C TYR A 415 26.12 -20.33 -8.62
N TRP A 416 26.12 -20.29 -7.28
CA TRP A 416 27.34 -20.12 -6.49
C TRP A 416 27.32 -20.99 -5.22
N ASN A 417 28.49 -21.51 -4.85
CA ASN A 417 28.72 -22.15 -3.57
C ASN A 417 30.21 -21.93 -3.18
N PRO A 418 30.54 -21.41 -1.99
CA PRO A 418 31.91 -21.05 -1.61
C PRO A 418 32.88 -22.24 -1.49
N THR A 419 32.40 -23.49 -1.37
CA THR A 419 33.26 -24.69 -1.24
C THR A 419 33.35 -25.52 -2.52
N PHE A 420 32.79 -25.02 -3.63
CA PHE A 420 32.76 -25.70 -4.92
C PHE A 420 33.38 -24.81 -6.00
N ASP A 421 34.08 -25.41 -6.98
CA ASP A 421 34.68 -24.71 -8.12
C ASP A 421 35.50 -23.48 -7.69
N THR A 422 36.27 -23.58 -6.59
CA THR A 422 37.00 -22.48 -5.92
C THR A 422 36.21 -21.16 -5.79
N GLY A 423 34.90 -21.26 -5.54
CA GLY A 423 34.03 -20.11 -5.33
C GLY A 423 33.66 -19.34 -6.60
N HIS A 424 33.77 -19.94 -7.79
CA HIS A 424 33.30 -19.35 -9.04
C HIS A 424 31.77 -19.29 -9.11
N THR A 425 31.24 -18.30 -9.85
CA THR A 425 29.83 -18.23 -10.23
C THR A 425 29.63 -18.92 -11.57
N ARG A 426 28.74 -19.92 -11.65
CA ARG A 426 28.44 -20.67 -12.88
C ARG A 426 27.12 -20.20 -13.49
N VAL A 427 27.14 -19.88 -14.78
CA VAL A 427 25.92 -19.49 -15.52
C VAL A 427 25.35 -20.70 -16.26
N TYR A 428 24.07 -20.92 -16.03
CA TYR A 428 23.24 -21.85 -16.78
C TYR A 428 22.18 -21.01 -17.51
N LEU A 429 22.39 -20.77 -18.81
CA LEU A 429 21.46 -19.95 -19.57
C LEU A 429 20.08 -20.62 -19.66
N SER A 430 19.02 -19.82 -19.72
CA SER A 430 17.68 -20.32 -20.01
C SER A 430 17.59 -20.91 -21.42
N ASN A 431 16.53 -21.67 -21.66
CA ASN A 431 16.04 -22.04 -22.98
C ASN A 431 14.67 -21.39 -23.29
N CYS A 432 14.20 -20.45 -22.45
CA CYS A 432 12.87 -19.83 -22.51
C CYS A 432 11.72 -20.86 -22.49
N ASP A 433 11.87 -21.91 -21.68
CA ASP A 433 10.87 -22.96 -21.46
C ASP A 433 10.83 -23.47 -20.01
N GLY A 434 11.48 -22.74 -19.09
CA GLY A 434 11.64 -23.15 -17.69
C GLY A 434 12.74 -24.20 -17.48
N THR A 435 13.57 -24.49 -18.49
CA THR A 435 14.76 -25.33 -18.38
C THR A 435 16.06 -24.57 -18.64
N PHE A 436 17.18 -25.08 -18.09
CA PHE A 436 18.48 -24.43 -18.17
C PHE A 436 19.58 -25.31 -18.77
N ARG A 437 20.42 -24.72 -19.62
CA ARG A 437 21.63 -25.31 -20.22
C ARG A 437 22.89 -24.78 -19.54
N TRP A 438 23.86 -25.63 -19.23
CA TRP A 438 25.15 -25.15 -18.70
C TRP A 438 25.95 -24.43 -19.79
N THR A 439 26.50 -23.26 -19.44
CA THR A 439 27.28 -22.43 -20.39
C THR A 439 28.73 -22.25 -19.95
N ASN A 440 28.99 -21.79 -18.72
CA ASN A 440 30.35 -21.44 -18.29
C ASN A 440 30.57 -21.55 -16.77
N SER A 441 31.80 -21.21 -16.36
CA SER A 441 32.13 -20.71 -15.02
C SER A 441 32.85 -19.37 -15.18
N ASN A 442 32.68 -18.44 -14.25
CA ASN A 442 33.21 -17.07 -14.38
C ASN A 442 34.35 -16.80 -13.37
N ASP A 443 35.59 -16.80 -13.89
CA ASP A 443 36.85 -16.50 -13.19
C ASP A 443 36.92 -15.07 -12.62
N ASN A 444 36.08 -14.17 -13.13
CA ASN A 444 36.00 -12.78 -12.70
C ASN A 444 35.11 -12.65 -11.45
N GLY A 445 35.72 -12.32 -10.31
CA GLY A 445 35.00 -12.13 -9.05
C GLY A 445 34.56 -13.43 -8.41
N THR A 446 35.51 -14.31 -8.15
CA THR A 446 35.33 -15.57 -7.39
C THR A 446 35.51 -15.31 -5.90
N SER A 447 34.93 -16.16 -5.03
CA SER A 447 35.26 -16.14 -3.60
C SER A 447 34.81 -17.41 -2.88
N GLU A 448 35.73 -17.96 -2.10
CA GLU A 448 35.52 -19.11 -1.20
C GLU A 448 35.01 -18.67 0.20
N SER A 449 34.71 -17.38 0.38
CA SER A 449 34.19 -16.83 1.64
C SER A 449 32.67 -16.87 1.70
N SER A 450 32.11 -17.52 2.73
CA SER A 450 30.67 -17.53 3.03
C SER A 450 30.12 -16.16 3.49
N ALA A 451 30.97 -15.16 3.72
CA ALA A 451 30.55 -13.77 3.96
C ALA A 451 30.33 -12.97 2.66
N THR A 452 30.66 -13.54 1.50
CA THR A 452 30.42 -12.92 0.19
C THR A 452 28.93 -12.96 -0.15
N ARG A 453 28.44 -11.88 -0.78
CA ARG A 453 27.14 -11.84 -1.43
C ARG A 453 27.33 -11.35 -2.87
N PHE A 454 26.68 -12.05 -3.80
CA PHE A 454 26.52 -11.59 -5.18
C PHE A 454 25.14 -10.97 -5.38
N TYR A 455 25.06 -10.10 -6.38
CA TYR A 455 23.81 -9.53 -6.89
C TYR A 455 23.92 -9.45 -8.42
N PHE A 456 22.79 -9.52 -9.11
CA PHE A 456 22.70 -9.41 -10.57
C PHE A 456 21.60 -8.42 -10.91
N ALA A 457 21.95 -7.35 -11.63
CA ALA A 457 21.02 -6.31 -12.07
C ALA A 457 21.66 -5.47 -13.18
N ASP A 458 20.89 -4.98 -14.16
CA ASP A 458 21.40 -4.07 -15.19
C ASP A 458 21.74 -2.71 -14.57
N LEU A 459 23.02 -2.33 -14.58
CA LEU A 459 23.49 -1.02 -14.08
C LEU A 459 23.75 -0.03 -15.22
N THR A 460 23.65 -0.45 -16.48
CA THR A 460 24.04 0.34 -17.67
C THR A 460 22.85 0.88 -18.47
N GLY A 461 21.75 0.12 -18.52
CA GLY A 461 20.58 0.33 -19.37
C GLY A 461 20.62 -0.48 -20.68
N ASP A 462 21.49 -1.49 -20.79
CA ASP A 462 21.60 -2.37 -21.96
C ASP A 462 20.71 -3.63 -21.90
N LYS A 463 19.96 -3.80 -20.80
CA LYS A 463 19.09 -4.93 -20.45
C LYS A 463 19.83 -6.22 -20.05
N CYS A 464 21.15 -6.21 -19.95
CA CYS A 464 21.95 -7.35 -19.50
C CYS A 464 22.34 -7.17 -18.03
N ALA A 465 21.99 -8.12 -17.16
CA ALA A 465 22.26 -7.98 -15.73
C ALA A 465 23.76 -8.09 -15.40
N ASP A 466 24.35 -7.02 -14.87
CA ASP A 466 25.73 -6.97 -14.43
C ASP A 466 25.94 -7.79 -13.15
N LYS A 467 27.15 -8.31 -12.95
CA LYS A 467 27.53 -9.04 -11.73
C LYS A 467 28.13 -8.07 -10.70
N ILE A 468 27.48 -7.93 -9.56
CA ILE A 468 28.00 -7.19 -8.40
C ILE A 468 28.51 -8.15 -7.33
N TYR A 469 29.70 -7.87 -6.80
CA TYR A 469 30.34 -8.57 -5.70
C TYR A 469 30.44 -7.66 -4.46
N TRP A 470 30.09 -8.17 -3.28
CA TRP A 470 30.44 -7.55 -2.00
C TRP A 470 30.84 -8.59 -0.95
N ASN A 471 31.78 -8.23 -0.09
CA ASN A 471 32.16 -8.98 1.10
C ASN A 471 32.66 -8.00 2.18
N PRO A 472 32.18 -8.07 3.44
CA PRO A 472 32.48 -7.06 4.47
C PRO A 472 33.96 -6.99 4.90
N THR A 473 34.73 -8.07 4.74
CA THR A 473 36.14 -8.13 5.18
C THR A 473 37.15 -7.91 4.04
N PHE A 474 36.66 -7.72 2.81
CA PHE A 474 37.48 -7.53 1.61
C PHE A 474 37.29 -6.12 1.04
N ASP A 475 38.35 -5.57 0.45
CA ASP A 475 38.35 -4.26 -0.25
C ASP A 475 37.58 -3.16 0.52
N SER A 476 37.87 -3.02 1.82
CA SER A 476 37.20 -2.06 2.74
C SER A 476 35.66 -2.08 2.73
N GLY A 477 35.04 -3.20 2.33
CA GLY A 477 33.58 -3.31 2.20
C GLY A 477 33.00 -2.57 0.99
N HIS A 478 33.81 -2.23 -0.02
CA HIS A 478 33.35 -1.66 -1.28
C HIS A 478 32.64 -2.72 -2.14
N ALA A 479 31.58 -2.30 -2.84
CA ALA A 479 30.97 -3.12 -3.89
C ALA A 479 31.80 -3.04 -5.18
N ARG A 480 32.03 -4.20 -5.81
CA ARG A 480 32.78 -4.36 -7.06
C ARG A 480 31.84 -4.75 -8.18
N VAL A 481 31.96 -4.09 -9.33
CA VAL A 481 31.09 -4.31 -10.49
C VAL A 481 31.89 -4.94 -11.63
N TYR A 482 31.34 -6.04 -12.14
CA TYR A 482 31.78 -6.73 -13.33
C TYR A 482 30.64 -6.62 -14.34
N LEU A 483 30.85 -5.87 -15.42
CA LEU A 483 29.80 -5.64 -16.40
C LEU A 483 29.55 -6.92 -17.22
N SER A 484 28.32 -7.13 -17.67
CA SER A 484 28.01 -8.22 -18.60
C SER A 484 28.63 -7.98 -19.98
N ASN A 485 28.89 -9.06 -20.72
CA ASN A 485 29.16 -9.01 -22.17
C ASN A 485 27.91 -9.37 -23.00
N CYS A 486 26.73 -9.51 -22.37
CA CYS A 486 25.51 -10.05 -22.98
C CYS A 486 25.70 -11.45 -23.60
N ASP A 487 26.44 -12.32 -22.90
CA ASP A 487 26.63 -13.73 -23.26
C ASP A 487 26.74 -14.67 -22.02
N GLY A 488 26.40 -14.16 -20.84
CA GLY A 488 26.62 -14.84 -19.55
C GLY A 488 28.07 -14.84 -19.05
N THR A 489 28.99 -14.08 -19.67
CA THR A 489 30.32 -13.78 -19.12
C THR A 489 30.41 -12.35 -18.60
N PHE A 490 31.29 -12.11 -17.61
CA PHE A 490 31.45 -10.79 -16.99
C PHE A 490 32.90 -10.28 -17.08
N VAL A 491 33.06 -8.97 -17.30
CA VAL A 491 34.35 -8.26 -17.38
C VAL A 491 34.51 -7.27 -16.21
N TRP A 492 35.68 -7.22 -15.58
CA TRP A 492 35.94 -6.23 -14.53
C TRP A 492 35.76 -4.80 -15.06
N SER A 493 34.95 -4.00 -14.37
CA SER A 493 34.79 -2.57 -14.63
C SER A 493 35.39 -1.73 -13.50
N ASN A 494 34.77 -1.72 -12.32
CA ASN A 494 35.09 -0.75 -11.26
C ASN A 494 34.93 -1.34 -9.84
N SER A 495 35.80 -0.89 -8.93
CA SER A 495 35.52 -0.88 -7.49
C SER A 495 34.88 0.46 -7.10
N ASN A 496 33.80 0.44 -6.33
CA ASN A 496 33.13 1.67 -5.87
C ASN A 496 33.81 2.21 -4.60
N THR A 497 34.98 2.82 -4.75
CA THR A 497 35.96 3.13 -3.69
C THR A 497 35.55 4.17 -2.65
N ASP A 498 34.32 4.68 -2.66
CA ASP A 498 33.79 5.60 -1.62
C ASP A 498 32.26 5.60 -1.55
N ALA A 499 31.57 5.47 -2.69
CA ALA A 499 30.12 5.60 -2.80
C ALA A 499 29.34 4.45 -2.13
N GLY A 500 29.21 4.49 -0.81
CA GLY A 500 28.41 3.54 -0.03
C GLY A 500 29.06 2.17 0.09
N SER A 501 30.20 2.08 0.76
CA SER A 501 30.70 0.83 1.34
C SER A 501 30.06 0.54 2.71
N SER A 502 30.17 -0.71 3.14
CA SER A 502 30.14 -1.06 4.56
C SER A 502 30.94 -2.32 4.84
N GLN A 503 31.64 -2.32 5.98
CA GLN A 503 32.35 -3.48 6.55
C GLN A 503 31.51 -4.24 7.59
N ASN A 504 30.26 -3.83 7.81
CA ASN A 504 29.33 -4.55 8.68
C ASN A 504 28.79 -5.80 7.95
N SER A 505 28.86 -6.98 8.59
CA SER A 505 28.25 -8.21 8.04
C SER A 505 26.73 -8.11 7.91
N GLU A 506 26.10 -7.29 8.76
CA GLU A 506 24.66 -7.06 8.78
C GLU A 506 24.23 -5.92 7.84
N ALA A 507 25.14 -5.38 7.02
CA ALA A 507 24.77 -4.47 5.93
C ALA A 507 24.06 -5.26 4.81
N HIS A 508 23.07 -4.64 4.18
CA HIS A 508 22.37 -5.17 3.01
C HIS A 508 22.46 -4.20 1.84
N PHE A 509 22.88 -4.74 0.71
CA PHE A 509 22.79 -4.06 -0.58
C PHE A 509 21.56 -4.57 -1.33
N SER A 510 21.00 -3.73 -2.19
CA SER A 510 19.91 -4.07 -3.10
C SER A 510 20.07 -3.21 -4.36
N PHE A 511 19.57 -3.71 -5.48
CA PHE A 511 19.70 -3.07 -6.78
C PHE A 511 18.32 -3.06 -7.44
N ALA A 512 17.78 -1.87 -7.70
CA ALA A 512 16.47 -1.65 -8.31
C ALA A 512 16.42 -0.23 -8.88
N ASP A 513 15.70 -0.02 -9.98
CA ASP A 513 15.56 1.30 -10.60
C ASP A 513 14.67 2.21 -9.73
N VAL A 514 15.29 3.00 -8.85
CA VAL A 514 14.55 3.95 -7.98
C VAL A 514 14.34 5.26 -8.72
N THR A 515 15.27 5.64 -9.60
CA THR A 515 15.24 6.89 -10.36
C THR A 515 14.25 6.91 -11.52
N GLY A 516 13.80 5.73 -11.98
CA GLY A 516 12.96 5.53 -13.16
C GLY A 516 13.69 5.80 -14.47
N ASP A 517 15.02 5.58 -14.51
CA ASP A 517 15.87 5.90 -15.67
C ASP A 517 16.29 4.68 -16.52
N GLY A 518 15.77 3.50 -16.17
CA GLY A 518 16.00 2.22 -16.84
C GLY A 518 17.16 1.42 -16.25
N ARG A 519 17.78 1.86 -15.14
CA ARG A 519 19.01 1.29 -14.59
C ARG A 519 18.88 1.02 -13.10
N ALA A 520 19.39 -0.11 -12.63
CA ALA A 520 19.27 -0.48 -11.23
C ALA A 520 20.19 0.37 -10.32
N ASP A 521 19.57 1.25 -9.54
CA ASP A 521 20.23 2.04 -8.52
C ASP A 521 20.65 1.18 -7.32
N LYS A 522 21.76 1.54 -6.69
CA LYS A 522 22.25 0.82 -5.50
C LYS A 522 21.63 1.39 -4.24
N ILE A 523 20.85 0.59 -3.53
CA ILE A 523 20.40 0.88 -2.18
C ILE A 523 21.32 0.18 -1.17
N LEU A 524 21.76 0.91 -0.15
CA LEU A 524 22.47 0.37 1.01
C LEU A 524 21.69 0.68 2.29
N TRP A 525 21.34 -0.38 3.02
CA TRP A 525 20.92 -0.31 4.41
C TRP A 525 21.98 -0.94 5.31
N ASP A 526 22.30 -0.27 6.41
CA ASP A 526 23.19 -0.78 7.44
C ASP A 526 22.53 -0.51 8.80
N PRO A 527 22.24 -1.53 9.61
CA PRO A 527 21.56 -1.34 10.89
C PRO A 527 22.44 -0.60 11.94
N ALA A 528 23.76 -0.59 11.78
CA ALA A 528 24.69 0.06 12.70
C ALA A 528 25.09 1.48 12.29
N ALA A 529 24.99 1.82 11.00
CA ALA A 529 25.32 3.14 10.46
C ALA A 529 24.07 4.02 10.20
N GLU A 530 24.27 5.33 10.04
CA GLU A 530 23.23 6.27 9.56
C GLU A 530 21.88 6.27 10.33
N SER A 531 21.88 5.80 11.58
CA SER A 531 20.65 5.51 12.36
C SER A 531 19.69 4.54 11.66
N GLY A 532 20.22 3.57 10.90
CA GLY A 532 19.42 2.55 10.23
C GLY A 532 18.66 3.06 8.99
N ARG A 533 19.17 4.11 8.34
CA ARG A 533 18.60 4.68 7.10
C ARG A 533 18.96 3.86 5.87
N THR A 534 18.09 3.91 4.88
CA THR A 534 18.35 3.45 3.51
C THR A 534 18.98 4.59 2.71
N ARG A 535 20.21 4.40 2.23
CA ARG A 535 20.90 5.34 1.33
C ARG A 535 20.77 4.83 -0.11
N ILE A 536 20.26 5.68 -1.00
CA ILE A 536 20.12 5.39 -2.44
C ILE A 536 21.28 6.07 -3.17
N TYR A 537 21.95 5.33 -4.04
CA TYR A 537 23.01 5.82 -4.91
C TYR A 537 22.61 5.54 -6.36
N ALA A 538 22.35 6.61 -7.12
CA ALA A 538 21.92 6.52 -8.51
C ALA A 538 23.02 5.89 -9.38
N SER A 539 22.65 5.09 -10.38
CA SER A 539 23.60 4.53 -11.35
C SER A 539 24.10 5.59 -12.33
N ASN A 540 25.41 5.60 -12.60
CA ASN A 540 26.01 6.42 -13.63
C ASN A 540 26.07 5.71 -15.01
N GLY A 541 25.50 4.51 -15.15
CA GLY A 541 25.49 3.77 -16.43
C GLY A 541 26.80 3.07 -16.79
N ASN A 542 27.72 2.92 -15.84
CA ASN A 542 29.08 2.40 -16.06
C ASN A 542 29.63 1.56 -14.89
N GLY A 543 28.75 1.08 -14.01
CA GLY A 543 29.12 0.37 -12.78
C GLY A 543 29.61 1.26 -11.63
N THR A 544 29.62 2.58 -11.79
CA THR A 544 29.82 3.54 -10.69
C THR A 544 28.48 4.15 -10.25
N PHE A 545 28.40 4.58 -8.99
CA PHE A 545 27.18 5.17 -8.42
C PHE A 545 27.45 6.53 -7.76
N THR A 546 26.43 7.36 -7.62
CA THR A 546 26.51 8.66 -6.91
C THR A 546 25.35 8.82 -5.94
N LEU A 547 25.64 9.29 -4.71
CA LEU A 547 24.64 9.40 -3.64
C LEU A 547 23.48 10.31 -4.07
N LEU A 548 22.29 9.73 -4.18
CA LEU A 548 21.05 10.43 -4.53
C LEU A 548 20.40 11.00 -3.26
N SER A 549 20.11 10.14 -2.28
CA SER A 549 19.47 10.55 -1.03
C SER A 549 19.68 9.56 0.12
N ALA A 550 19.56 10.06 1.36
CA ALA A 550 19.54 9.24 2.57
C ALA A 550 18.13 9.31 3.16
N HIS A 551 17.27 8.35 2.78
CA HIS A 551 15.85 8.40 3.05
C HIS A 551 15.54 8.23 4.55
N THR A 552 14.71 9.13 5.09
CA THR A 552 14.56 9.38 6.53
C THR A 552 13.39 8.67 7.21
N ALA A 553 12.52 7.98 6.47
CA ALA A 553 11.44 7.16 7.02
C ALA A 553 11.71 5.66 6.83
N GLY A 554 10.93 4.81 7.51
CA GLY A 554 11.14 3.35 7.49
C GLY A 554 12.56 2.95 7.89
N THR A 555 13.12 3.60 8.91
CA THR A 555 14.49 3.38 9.39
C THR A 555 14.52 2.30 10.47
N SER A 556 15.51 1.41 10.47
CA SER A 556 15.72 0.48 11.60
C SER A 556 17.17 0.12 11.81
N GLY A 557 17.58 0.07 13.07
CA GLY A 557 18.86 -0.48 13.51
C GLY A 557 18.76 -1.92 14.04
N VAL A 558 17.80 -2.68 13.51
CA VAL A 558 17.48 -4.06 13.93
C VAL A 558 17.74 -4.99 12.74
N PRO A 559 18.77 -5.86 12.76
CA PRO A 559 19.18 -6.71 11.63
C PRO A 559 18.06 -7.58 11.05
N GLU A 560 17.09 -8.00 11.87
CA GLU A 560 15.94 -8.81 11.44
C GLU A 560 14.90 -8.03 10.61
N THR A 561 15.11 -6.73 10.39
CA THR A 561 14.28 -5.92 9.50
C THR A 561 14.45 -6.37 8.06
N ARG A 562 13.33 -6.54 7.34
CA ARG A 562 13.37 -6.86 5.92
C ARG A 562 12.97 -5.64 5.11
N LEU A 563 13.79 -5.37 4.10
CA LEU A 563 13.60 -4.32 3.12
C LEU A 563 13.56 -4.97 1.74
N TYR A 564 12.62 -4.55 0.92
CA TYR A 564 12.48 -4.94 -0.48
C TYR A 564 12.38 -3.67 -1.32
N PHE A 565 12.89 -3.73 -2.56
CA PHE A 565 12.95 -2.59 -3.48
C PHE A 565 12.47 -3.06 -4.85
N THR A 566 11.29 -2.61 -5.23
CA THR A 566 10.54 -3.15 -6.38
C THR A 566 9.34 -2.23 -6.64
N ASP A 567 9.02 -1.97 -7.90
CA ASP A 567 7.86 -1.17 -8.28
C ASP A 567 6.59 -2.00 -8.03
N VAL A 568 5.78 -1.64 -7.02
CA VAL A 568 4.50 -2.34 -6.74
C VAL A 568 3.29 -1.54 -7.20
N ASN A 569 3.47 -0.33 -7.76
CA ASN A 569 2.38 0.52 -8.24
C ASN A 569 2.36 0.73 -9.78
N GLY A 570 3.31 0.17 -10.51
CA GLY A 570 3.46 0.33 -11.96
C GLY A 570 3.89 1.74 -12.38
N ASP A 571 4.58 2.50 -11.53
CA ASP A 571 4.99 3.88 -11.83
C ASP A 571 6.41 4.03 -12.41
N GLY A 572 7.12 2.92 -12.60
CA GLY A 572 8.47 2.87 -13.13
C GLY A 572 9.55 3.20 -12.10
N HIS A 573 9.18 3.59 -10.87
CA HIS A 573 10.11 3.74 -9.76
C HIS A 573 9.95 2.59 -8.76
N ALA A 574 11.07 1.96 -8.39
CA ALA A 574 11.08 0.97 -7.32
C ALA A 574 10.64 1.59 -5.99
N ASP A 575 9.60 1.01 -5.37
CA ASP A 575 9.12 1.38 -4.05
C ASP A 575 10.00 0.78 -2.96
N LYS A 576 10.08 1.43 -1.79
CA LYS A 576 10.70 0.85 -0.59
C LYS A 576 9.65 0.15 0.27
N LEU A 577 9.79 -1.15 0.41
CA LEU A 577 8.90 -1.99 1.20
C LEU A 577 9.60 -2.41 2.50
N PHE A 578 9.01 -2.11 3.66
CA PHE A 578 9.55 -2.39 4.99
C PHE A 578 8.67 -3.38 5.74
N TRP A 579 9.27 -4.44 6.30
CA TRP A 579 8.58 -5.38 7.20
C TRP A 579 9.40 -5.75 8.45
N ARG A 580 8.67 -5.94 9.55
CA ARG A 580 9.13 -6.58 10.80
C ARG A 580 7.95 -7.32 11.45
N PRO A 581 8.12 -8.53 12.00
CA PRO A 581 7.01 -9.28 12.59
C PRO A 581 6.43 -8.64 13.87
N ASP A 582 7.28 -7.95 14.64
CA ASP A 582 6.93 -7.32 15.91
C ASP A 582 6.48 -5.85 15.76
N TYR A 583 6.60 -5.28 14.56
CA TYR A 583 6.29 -3.87 14.29
C TYR A 583 4.97 -3.74 13.52
N ARG A 584 4.12 -2.76 13.89
CA ARG A 584 2.84 -2.46 13.20
C ARG A 584 1.95 -3.69 12.94
N GLU A 585 1.81 -4.58 13.93
CA GLU A 585 1.06 -5.84 13.81
C GLU A 585 1.60 -6.82 12.73
N GLY A 586 2.85 -6.66 12.29
CA GLY A 586 3.41 -7.47 11.21
C GLY A 586 2.96 -7.06 9.81
N ARG A 587 2.41 -5.85 9.65
CA ARG A 587 2.03 -5.24 8.36
C ARG A 587 3.25 -4.69 7.64
N LEU A 588 3.28 -4.88 6.32
CA LEU A 588 4.23 -4.23 5.42
C LEU A 588 3.94 -2.72 5.37
N GLN A 589 4.99 -1.91 5.21
CA GLN A 589 4.93 -0.47 4.98
C GLN A 589 5.56 -0.16 3.63
N ILE A 590 4.80 0.47 2.73
CA ILE A 590 5.20 0.74 1.34
C ILE A 590 5.46 2.24 1.22
N TYR A 591 6.72 2.63 1.02
CA TYR A 591 7.14 4.02 0.84
C TYR A 591 7.37 4.22 -0.66
N LEU A 592 6.44 4.93 -1.33
CA LEU A 592 6.41 4.97 -2.79
C LEU A 592 7.69 5.58 -3.39
N GLY A 593 8.08 5.10 -4.57
CA GLY A 593 9.23 5.54 -5.35
C GLY A 593 9.16 6.99 -5.85
N SER A 594 10.29 7.46 -6.39
CA SER A 594 10.39 8.66 -7.24
C SER A 594 11.83 8.81 -7.74
N ALA A 595 12.01 9.63 -8.78
CA ALA A 595 13.31 10.14 -9.28
C ALA A 595 14.27 10.77 -8.23
N THR A 596 13.88 10.88 -6.94
CA THR A 596 14.72 11.37 -5.84
C THR A 596 14.85 10.40 -4.64
N GLY A 597 14.24 9.21 -4.74
CA GLY A 597 14.05 8.26 -3.64
C GLY A 597 12.65 8.31 -3.04
N PHE A 598 12.46 7.60 -1.92
CA PHE A 598 11.13 7.21 -1.45
C PHE A 598 10.35 8.31 -0.68
N ALA A 599 9.02 8.26 -0.77
CA ALA A 599 8.08 9.16 -0.12
C ALA A 599 8.15 9.10 1.42
N GLY A 600 8.03 10.24 2.10
CA GLY A 600 8.27 10.37 3.55
C GLY A 600 7.25 9.72 4.51
N ALA A 601 6.16 9.13 4.00
CA ALA A 601 5.14 8.44 4.80
C ALA A 601 4.67 7.16 4.09
N PRO A 602 4.48 6.04 4.82
CA PRO A 602 4.15 4.76 4.21
C PRO A 602 2.66 4.62 3.91
N LEU A 603 2.37 3.81 2.90
CA LEU A 603 1.10 3.10 2.79
C LEU A 603 1.18 1.87 3.69
N MET A 604 0.12 1.55 4.43
CA MET A 604 0.07 0.33 5.24
C MET A 604 -0.52 -0.81 4.43
N ASP A 605 0.15 -1.95 4.36
CA ASP A 605 -0.45 -3.12 3.74
C ASP A 605 -1.48 -3.76 4.67
N ASN A 606 -2.70 -3.89 4.17
CA ASN A 606 -3.85 -4.48 4.86
C ASN A 606 -4.23 -5.86 4.29
N THR A 607 -3.29 -6.54 3.62
CA THR A 607 -3.44 -7.89 3.05
C THR A 607 -2.26 -8.78 3.44
N GLY A 608 -2.49 -10.07 3.74
CA GLY A 608 -1.40 -11.04 3.98
C GLY A 608 -0.38 -10.68 5.08
N TRP A 609 -0.74 -9.87 6.08
CA TRP A 609 0.18 -9.47 7.14
C TRP A 609 0.43 -10.61 8.16
N SER A 610 1.58 -10.61 8.82
CA SER A 610 1.92 -11.68 9.79
C SER A 610 2.97 -11.25 10.80
N GLN A 611 2.78 -11.70 12.04
CA GLN A 611 3.71 -11.49 13.16
C GLN A 611 4.69 -12.66 13.37
N SER A 612 4.68 -13.66 12.48
CA SER A 612 5.59 -14.81 12.55
C SER A 612 6.89 -14.51 11.80
N ALA A 613 8.04 -14.63 12.46
CA ALA A 613 9.36 -14.48 11.84
C ALA A 613 9.64 -15.49 10.71
N ASN A 614 8.95 -16.64 10.72
CA ASN A 614 9.01 -17.69 9.69
C ASN A 614 8.32 -17.29 8.38
N THR A 615 7.60 -16.17 8.37
CA THR A 615 7.01 -15.58 7.17
C THR A 615 8.12 -15.15 6.22
N GLN A 616 7.90 -15.29 4.91
CA GLN A 616 8.67 -14.68 3.85
C GLN A 616 7.72 -13.96 2.89
N PHE A 617 8.10 -12.75 2.49
CA PHE A 617 7.49 -12.03 1.39
C PHE A 617 8.45 -12.04 0.20
N PHE A 618 7.87 -12.13 -0.99
CA PHE A 618 8.55 -12.01 -2.28
C PHE A 618 7.73 -11.05 -3.15
N PHE A 619 8.40 -10.37 -4.07
CA PHE A 619 7.77 -9.40 -4.95
C PHE A 619 8.31 -9.58 -6.37
N ALA A 620 7.39 -9.76 -7.31
CA ALA A 620 7.63 -9.92 -8.74
C ALA A 620 6.29 -9.79 -9.47
N ASP A 621 6.29 -9.34 -10.72
CA ASP A 621 5.10 -9.33 -11.57
C ASP A 621 4.72 -10.77 -11.95
N LEU A 622 3.56 -11.28 -11.50
CA LEU A 622 3.09 -12.65 -11.79
C LEU A 622 1.91 -12.66 -12.78
N ASP A 623 1.43 -11.51 -13.23
CA ASP A 623 0.28 -11.37 -14.15
C ASP A 623 0.56 -10.63 -15.46
N GLY A 624 1.77 -10.09 -15.62
CA GLY A 624 2.24 -9.39 -16.82
C GLY A 624 1.82 -7.91 -16.86
N SER A 625 1.51 -7.32 -15.71
CA SER A 625 1.08 -5.92 -15.57
C SER A 625 2.24 -4.91 -15.65
N GLY A 626 3.48 -5.35 -15.40
CA GLY A 626 4.64 -4.51 -15.13
C GLY A 626 4.76 -4.08 -13.67
N ALA A 627 3.75 -4.33 -12.82
CA ALA A 627 3.76 -4.02 -11.40
C ALA A 627 4.03 -5.29 -10.57
N ALA A 628 4.89 -5.21 -9.55
CA ALA A 628 5.24 -6.37 -8.76
C ALA A 628 4.12 -6.76 -7.78
N ASP A 629 3.57 -7.96 -7.97
CA ASP A 629 2.69 -8.61 -7.02
C ASP A 629 3.44 -9.01 -5.75
N LYS A 630 2.68 -9.37 -4.72
CA LYS A 630 3.24 -9.87 -3.45
C LYS A 630 2.89 -11.33 -3.22
N VAL A 631 3.91 -12.19 -3.11
CA VAL A 631 3.74 -13.55 -2.58
C VAL A 631 4.03 -13.58 -1.09
N TYR A 632 3.04 -14.02 -0.32
CA TYR A 632 3.19 -14.42 1.08
C TYR A 632 3.46 -15.93 1.18
N TRP A 633 4.43 -16.33 2.00
CA TRP A 633 4.65 -17.72 2.39
C TRP A 633 5.10 -17.85 3.85
N ASN A 634 4.81 -19.00 4.49
CA ASN A 634 5.32 -19.32 5.82
C ASN A 634 5.34 -20.86 6.02
N HIS A 635 6.53 -21.46 6.13
CA HIS A 635 6.71 -22.91 6.31
C HIS A 635 6.15 -23.47 7.64
N ALA A 636 5.78 -22.62 8.59
CA ALA A 636 5.18 -23.01 9.86
C ALA A 636 3.67 -22.72 9.93
N ALA A 637 3.06 -22.29 8.82
CA ALA A 637 1.60 -22.19 8.72
C ALA A 637 0.96 -23.57 8.48
N THR A 638 -0.27 -23.75 8.96
CA THR A 638 -0.99 -25.05 8.98
C THR A 638 -1.15 -25.69 7.60
N ASP A 639 -1.27 -24.89 6.53
CA ASP A 639 -1.26 -25.40 5.14
C ASP A 639 0.10 -25.24 4.45
N SER A 640 1.00 -24.39 4.97
CA SER A 640 2.29 -24.03 4.36
C SER A 640 2.22 -23.51 2.92
N ASN A 641 1.02 -23.16 2.42
CA ASN A 641 0.78 -22.73 1.04
C ASN A 641 1.22 -21.28 0.79
N SER A 642 1.75 -21.02 -0.41
CA SER A 642 1.99 -19.67 -0.91
C SER A 642 0.68 -18.98 -1.28
N ARG A 643 0.66 -17.64 -1.15
CA ARG A 643 -0.51 -16.79 -1.40
C ARG A 643 -0.06 -15.57 -2.19
N ALA A 644 -0.38 -15.52 -3.48
CA ALA A 644 -0.15 -14.34 -4.31
C ALA A 644 -1.29 -13.33 -4.08
N TYR A 645 -0.92 -12.09 -3.79
CA TYR A 645 -1.82 -10.93 -3.77
C TYR A 645 -1.41 -10.05 -4.94
N LEU A 646 -2.23 -10.05 -5.99
CA LEU A 646 -1.93 -9.28 -7.19
C LEU A 646 -1.90 -7.78 -6.90
N SER A 647 -1.13 -7.02 -7.68
CA SER A 647 -1.22 -5.58 -7.76
C SER A 647 -2.55 -5.15 -8.40
N ARG A 648 -2.73 -3.84 -8.62
CA ARG A 648 -3.97 -3.23 -9.11
C ARG A 648 -3.81 -2.41 -10.38
N TYR A 649 -2.63 -2.49 -10.97
CA TYR A 649 -2.08 -1.53 -11.90
C TYR A 649 -1.94 -2.13 -13.29
#